data_AF-V4CGD9-F1
#
_entry.id   AF-V4CGD9-F1
#
_cell.length_a   1.000
_cell.length_b   1.000
_cell.length_c   1.000
_cell.angle_alpha   90.00
_cell.angle_beta   90.00
_cell.angle_gamma   90.00
#
_symmetry.space_group_name_H-M   'P 1'
#
loop_
_entity.id
_entity.type
_entity.pdbx_description
1 polymer ?
#
loop_
_entity_poly.entity_id
_entity_poly.type
_entity_poly.pdbx_seq_one_letter_code
_entity_poly.pdbx_strand_id
1 'polypeptide(L)'
;MSACNMHFTFFFLILQLQHVFCLYEDQMGLFDWKQDYVGKVENLFWDQSSAATGKRLFVSTEKHVVASIHAHNGSLAWRRVFEETERGRVDSLLYQSNTLISVLSGGDFIRSWQMGTSLLLWEVKLGTENNIRSTSIFTSNEKADSFLVATSNGLYNIKTNDGKKLWQTNLPKSNTINRWLLAVTEDDNYMAVGLSRNAEVTIAAINQDGSLVSERSVHAPWVSDDVSCMILKGSQLVCYVPSKQAIQHVGLRDGNSFITTSLRDLGFEATTETSLETPLNGITGFEKECILRISKDHLVVLTIDGGKVKIIKDMPKVSAAEIVEHEDKTLIVALQKSTTEPMVTISGYDIKTGQENTDLSQKIPFANSHGLPKKVSSLIFTKRRDSRIGCKIAILSEDYALQVVQKAGRVSWRREEALAYILALEMVDLPVSENQAKFEDEFGSNDEIFVMFIKRLRAQLSQLKLFVIKMVEKLQGLRHPAPTLSDEDIDQEEDEIEEEEDMIRDEFNLHKVIVAVTKPGKIFGIRSHTGKIVWQHYLSDLVPYNKFGELSMLLLIQRTTAHFPHPPQCAIIGKNKRTGNGMLFTINPTLGTVIKDTPSHGLDLGYKVLQVSLLNHIDSNFLKGILLMDNDKKIHLYPESIGPVIQTSLPKLYLHLTDLNTNIITGYRIINTKNQGLMAEAVWNVNLNKNQQTIRQVVGKRAIEHVHSQGRVLGDRSVLYKYLNPNLLAVVAEGEEPPSPGNHKGFFNIYLIDGVTGHIVFHVNHKRAKGPINTVHSENWLVYSYFSEKHRRHELAVLEMYEGKEQSNSTAFSSLSPPPQPLVLRQSYIFSSPLYSMSTTVTEKGLTNKNIIIALKFGGLLSLPKALLDPRRPAMPSQESIFNNLLSREEGVIPYIPEIPIHNEAILNYNKTLYRVDGIYTGPAGLESTSLIFTYGLDLFFTRVMPSKMFDVLKEDFDYALIGSILCIMILVSFLTQKLAAKRALSRAWK
;
A
#
# COMPACT_ATOMS: atom_id res chain seq x y z
N MET A 1 62.10 37.52 7.94
CA MET A 1 61.07 37.26 8.98
C MET A 1 59.64 37.67 8.59
N SER A 2 59.41 38.51 7.55
CA SER A 2 58.04 38.89 7.16
C SER A 2 57.30 37.86 6.28
N ALA A 3 58.01 37.10 5.44
CA ALA A 3 57.38 36.12 4.53
C ALA A 3 56.90 34.81 5.22
N CYS A 4 57.50 34.43 6.36
CA CYS A 4 57.13 33.19 7.07
C CYS A 4 55.82 33.34 7.87
N ASN A 5 55.54 34.54 8.40
CA ASN A 5 54.30 34.82 9.11
C ASN A 5 53.07 34.88 8.19
N MET A 6 53.25 35.20 6.91
CA MET A 6 52.15 35.28 5.94
C MET A 6 51.67 33.89 5.50
N HIS A 7 52.56 32.90 5.43
CA HIS A 7 52.17 31.51 5.17
C HIS A 7 51.55 30.83 6.39
N PHE A 8 52.00 31.17 7.61
CA PHE A 8 51.41 30.62 8.84
C PHE A 8 50.00 31.17 9.11
N THR A 9 49.74 32.45 8.77
CA THR A 9 48.40 33.04 8.85
C THR A 9 47.46 32.56 7.75
N PHE A 10 47.97 32.32 6.53
CA PHE A 10 47.16 31.73 5.45
C PHE A 10 46.79 30.27 5.74
N PHE A 11 47.68 29.49 6.37
CA PHE A 11 47.39 28.12 6.81
C PHE A 11 46.36 28.08 7.95
N PHE A 12 46.40 29.03 8.89
CA PHE A 12 45.39 29.16 9.95
C PHE A 12 44.03 29.65 9.41
N LEU A 13 44.02 30.47 8.36
CA LEU A 13 42.79 30.93 7.71
C LEU A 13 42.10 29.80 6.92
N ILE A 14 42.88 28.89 6.31
CA ILE A 14 42.36 27.67 5.66
C ILE A 14 41.83 26.67 6.70
N LEU A 15 42.44 26.59 7.88
CA LEU A 15 41.92 25.80 9.01
C LEU A 15 40.65 26.39 9.66
N GLN A 16 40.34 27.67 9.41
CA GLN A 16 39.11 28.33 9.88
C GLN A 16 37.99 28.39 8.84
N LEU A 17 38.18 27.82 7.65
CA LEU A 17 37.08 27.46 6.75
C LEU A 17 36.44 26.15 7.23
N GLN A 18 35.93 26.13 8.46
CA GLN A 18 34.89 25.19 8.81
C GLN A 18 33.64 25.64 8.05
N HIS A 19 33.36 24.96 6.94
CA HIS A 19 32.01 24.93 6.40
C HIS A 19 31.09 24.56 7.56
N VAL A 20 30.22 25.49 7.96
CA VAL A 20 29.10 25.18 8.82
C VAL A 20 28.19 24.29 7.99
N PHE A 21 28.42 22.98 8.05
CA PHE A 21 27.49 21.99 7.57
C PHE A 21 26.28 22.05 8.50
N CYS A 22 25.14 22.47 7.94
CA CYS A 22 23.86 22.33 8.60
C CYS A 22 23.59 20.82 8.78
N LEU A 23 23.20 20.42 9.98
CA LEU A 23 23.18 19.04 10.49
C LEU A 23 22.20 18.06 9.80
N TYR A 24 21.56 18.45 8.68
CA TYR A 24 20.44 17.67 8.10
C TYR A 24 20.36 17.63 6.56
N GLU A 25 21.09 18.45 5.81
CA GLU A 25 21.02 18.39 4.32
C GLU A 25 21.82 17.22 3.75
N ASP A 26 22.93 16.87 4.41
CA ASP A 26 23.83 15.76 4.08
C ASP A 26 23.22 14.38 4.35
N GLN A 27 22.18 14.29 5.19
CA GLN A 27 21.50 13.05 5.54
C GLN A 27 20.31 12.69 4.63
N MET A 28 19.88 13.61 3.76
CA MET A 28 18.73 13.41 2.89
C MET A 28 18.98 12.25 1.91
N GLY A 29 18.16 11.20 1.97
CA GLY A 29 18.27 10.03 1.10
C GLY A 29 19.18 8.92 1.62
N LEU A 30 19.84 9.08 2.77
CA LEU A 30 20.65 8.00 3.37
C LEU A 30 19.79 6.94 4.07
N PHE A 31 18.76 7.37 4.80
CA PHE A 31 17.93 6.47 5.63
C PHE A 31 16.46 6.46 5.20
N ASP A 32 16.11 7.25 4.19
CA ASP A 32 14.74 7.48 3.78
C ASP A 32 14.56 7.39 2.26
N TRP A 33 13.50 6.71 1.85
CA TRP A 33 13.17 6.54 0.44
C TRP A 33 11.67 6.68 0.23
N LYS A 34 11.31 7.05 -1.00
CA LYS A 34 9.91 7.20 -1.43
C LYS A 34 9.71 6.49 -2.76
N GLN A 35 8.58 5.81 -2.90
CA GLN A 35 8.13 5.22 -4.16
C GLN A 35 6.74 5.75 -4.50
N ASP A 36 6.62 6.32 -5.70
CA ASP A 36 5.38 6.89 -6.23
C ASP A 36 4.66 5.89 -7.13
N TYR A 37 3.40 5.59 -6.84
CA TYR A 37 2.53 4.72 -7.64
C TYR A 37 1.31 5.46 -8.19
N VAL A 38 0.63 4.84 -9.15
CA VAL A 38 -0.62 5.34 -9.75
C VAL A 38 -1.79 4.39 -9.49
N GLY A 39 -1.50 3.12 -9.19
CA GLY A 39 -2.48 2.06 -9.00
C GLY A 39 -2.86 1.36 -10.31
N LYS A 40 -3.82 0.44 -10.22
CA LYS A 40 -4.29 -0.38 -11.34
C LYS A 40 -4.80 0.49 -12.51
N VAL A 41 -4.18 0.31 -13.66
CA VAL A 41 -4.48 1.04 -14.90
C VAL A 41 -5.80 0.56 -15.52
N GLU A 42 -6.65 1.50 -15.91
CA GLU A 42 -7.93 1.25 -16.59
C GLU A 42 -7.85 1.65 -18.07
N ASN A 43 -7.43 2.88 -18.35
CA ASN A 43 -7.15 3.36 -19.72
C ASN A 43 -5.67 3.69 -19.87
N LEU A 44 -5.10 3.37 -21.04
CA LEU A 44 -3.70 3.61 -21.38
C LEU A 44 -3.59 4.09 -22.83
N PHE A 45 -2.79 5.13 -23.06
CA PHE A 45 -2.48 5.65 -24.39
C PHE A 45 -0.98 5.87 -24.58
N TRP A 46 -0.48 5.56 -25.77
CA TRP A 46 0.85 5.95 -26.20
C TRP A 46 0.85 7.40 -26.69
N ASP A 47 1.88 8.16 -26.33
CA ASP A 47 2.09 9.49 -26.90
C ASP A 47 2.37 9.37 -28.41
N GLN A 48 1.51 9.92 -29.26
CA GLN A 48 1.69 9.94 -30.71
C GLN A 48 2.10 11.31 -31.25
N SER A 49 2.38 12.29 -30.37
CA SER A 49 2.74 13.64 -30.78
C SER A 49 4.03 13.64 -31.62
N SER A 50 4.11 14.49 -32.65
CA SER A 50 5.22 14.50 -33.61
C SER A 50 6.61 14.74 -32.97
N ALA A 51 6.66 15.36 -31.79
CA ALA A 51 7.89 15.62 -31.04
C ALA A 51 8.29 14.51 -30.04
N ALA A 52 7.31 13.73 -29.58
CA ALA A 52 7.49 12.77 -28.47
C ALA A 52 6.87 11.39 -28.70
N THR A 53 6.64 11.00 -29.97
CA THR A 53 6.06 9.71 -30.34
C THR A 53 6.71 8.53 -29.60
N GLY A 54 5.91 7.81 -28.82
CA GLY A 54 6.31 6.64 -28.04
C GLY A 54 7.31 6.91 -26.91
N LYS A 55 7.47 8.16 -26.46
CA LYS A 55 8.34 8.53 -25.33
C LYS A 55 7.58 8.54 -23.99
N ARG A 56 6.25 8.65 -24.03
CA ARG A 56 5.38 8.72 -22.85
C ARG A 56 4.16 7.80 -22.99
N LEU A 57 3.64 7.41 -21.84
CA LEU A 57 2.41 6.66 -21.65
C LEU A 57 1.47 7.50 -20.79
N PHE A 58 0.27 7.77 -21.27
CA PHE A 58 -0.78 8.42 -20.49
C PHE A 58 -1.66 7.34 -19.89
N VAL A 59 -1.87 7.38 -18.58
CA VAL A 59 -2.65 6.38 -17.87
C VAL A 59 -3.71 7.04 -17.00
N SER A 60 -4.86 6.36 -16.89
CA SER A 60 -5.87 6.61 -15.85
C SER A 60 -6.06 5.35 -15.03
N THR A 61 -6.32 5.49 -13.73
CA THR A 61 -6.32 4.37 -12.78
C THR A 61 -7.56 4.31 -11.89
N GLU A 62 -7.83 3.11 -11.35
CA GLU A 62 -8.92 2.85 -10.39
C GLU A 62 -8.80 3.73 -9.13
N LYS A 63 -7.59 4.14 -8.75
CA LYS A 63 -7.32 5.11 -7.66
C LYS A 63 -7.51 6.58 -8.09
N HIS A 64 -8.23 6.84 -9.18
CA HIS A 64 -8.59 8.19 -9.64
C HIS A 64 -7.35 9.08 -9.87
N VAL A 65 -6.33 8.48 -10.49
CA VAL A 65 -5.10 9.17 -10.86
C VAL A 65 -5.03 9.27 -12.37
N VAL A 66 -4.66 10.45 -12.88
CA VAL A 66 -4.23 10.62 -14.28
C VAL A 66 -2.74 10.94 -14.26
N ALA A 67 -1.96 10.19 -15.02
CA ALA A 67 -0.50 10.32 -15.01
C ALA A 67 0.11 10.19 -16.40
N SER A 68 1.30 10.78 -16.55
CA SER A 68 2.20 10.58 -17.67
C SER A 68 3.44 9.84 -17.18
N ILE A 69 3.67 8.64 -17.69
CA ILE A 69 4.82 7.79 -17.38
C ILE A 69 5.80 7.86 -18.55
N HIS A 70 7.09 8.00 -18.25
CA HIS A 70 8.14 7.91 -19.24
C HIS A 70 8.30 6.48 -19.75
N ALA A 71 8.21 6.29 -21.07
CA ALA A 71 8.25 4.97 -21.66
C ALA A 71 9.62 4.29 -21.54
N HIS A 72 10.72 5.04 -21.33
CA HIS A 72 12.09 4.49 -21.34
C HIS A 72 12.53 3.89 -19.99
N ASN A 73 12.16 4.52 -18.87
CA ASN A 73 12.59 4.12 -17.52
C ASN A 73 11.41 3.87 -16.55
N GLY A 74 10.17 4.17 -16.95
CA GLY A 74 9.00 4.02 -16.10
C GLY A 74 8.88 5.07 -15.01
N SER A 75 9.69 6.14 -15.01
CA SER A 75 9.53 7.23 -14.04
C SER A 75 8.29 8.07 -14.37
N LEU A 76 7.70 8.67 -13.34
CA LEU A 76 6.57 9.57 -13.51
C LEU A 76 7.06 10.93 -14.01
N ALA A 77 6.56 11.37 -15.17
CA ALA A 77 6.77 12.74 -15.64
C ALA A 77 5.92 13.72 -14.83
N TRP A 78 4.66 13.34 -14.60
CA TRP A 78 3.73 14.02 -13.71
C TRP A 78 2.55 13.10 -13.41
N ARG A 79 1.84 13.39 -12.32
CA ARG A 79 0.56 12.77 -11.99
C ARG A 79 -0.37 13.77 -11.31
N ARG A 80 -1.67 13.55 -11.46
CA ARG A 80 -2.74 14.28 -10.78
C ARG A 80 -3.61 13.28 -10.06
N VAL A 81 -3.67 13.41 -8.73
CA VAL A 81 -4.48 12.56 -7.85
C VAL A 81 -5.77 13.33 -7.55
N PHE A 82 -6.92 12.78 -7.93
CA PHE A 82 -8.21 13.41 -7.67
C PHE A 82 -8.76 13.03 -6.29
N GLU A 83 -9.98 13.44 -5.96
CA GLU A 83 -10.67 13.07 -4.72
C GLU A 83 -10.94 11.56 -4.67
N GLU A 84 -11.01 10.96 -3.48
CA GLU A 84 -11.34 9.53 -3.30
C GLU A 84 -12.83 9.22 -3.47
N THR A 85 -13.68 10.25 -3.38
CA THR A 85 -15.11 10.10 -3.59
C THR A 85 -15.40 9.86 -5.08
N GLU A 86 -16.62 9.42 -5.39
CA GLU A 86 -17.11 9.28 -6.77
C GLU A 86 -16.91 10.54 -7.62
N ARG A 87 -16.82 11.73 -7.00
CA ARG A 87 -16.53 13.00 -7.67
C ARG A 87 -15.14 13.04 -8.33
N GLY A 88 -14.17 12.33 -7.77
CA GLY A 88 -12.84 12.22 -8.35
C GLY A 88 -12.70 11.11 -9.39
N ARG A 89 -13.70 10.24 -9.53
CA ARG A 89 -13.64 9.07 -10.42
C ARG A 89 -13.40 9.50 -11.86
N VAL A 90 -12.41 8.88 -12.50
CA VAL A 90 -12.10 9.09 -13.92
C VAL A 90 -12.86 8.03 -14.71
N ASP A 91 -13.86 8.44 -15.49
CA ASP A 91 -14.67 7.50 -16.26
C ASP A 91 -14.05 7.18 -17.62
N SER A 92 -13.42 8.18 -18.24
CA SER A 92 -12.79 8.04 -19.55
C SER A 92 -11.66 9.03 -19.74
N LEU A 93 -10.70 8.64 -20.57
CA LEU A 93 -9.55 9.43 -20.96
C LEU A 93 -9.50 9.48 -22.49
N LEU A 94 -9.25 10.65 -23.07
CA LEU A 94 -9.13 10.84 -24.51
C LEU A 94 -7.82 11.55 -24.83
N TYR A 95 -7.11 11.01 -25.81
CA TYR A 95 -5.94 11.62 -26.42
C TYR A 95 -6.35 12.29 -27.74
N GLN A 96 -6.08 13.60 -27.89
CA GLN A 96 -6.34 14.33 -29.13
C GLN A 96 -5.28 15.42 -29.37
N SER A 97 -4.62 15.35 -30.52
CA SER A 97 -3.58 16.28 -30.98
C SER A 97 -2.42 16.47 -29.97
N ASN A 98 -2.55 17.43 -29.05
CA ASN A 98 -1.55 17.75 -28.02
C ASN A 98 -2.18 18.04 -26.64
N THR A 99 -3.45 17.69 -26.47
CA THR A 99 -4.19 17.80 -25.20
C THR A 99 -4.69 16.46 -24.74
N LEU A 100 -4.64 16.23 -23.43
CA LEU A 100 -5.23 15.05 -22.80
C LEU A 100 -6.54 15.48 -22.15
N ILE A 101 -7.66 14.84 -22.50
CA ILE A 101 -8.98 15.16 -21.95
C ILE A 101 -9.39 14.05 -20.99
N SER A 102 -9.78 14.41 -19.77
CA SER A 102 -10.34 13.48 -18.79
C SER A 102 -11.79 13.85 -18.47
N VAL A 103 -12.66 12.84 -18.47
CA VAL A 103 -14.05 12.95 -18.03
C VAL A 103 -14.16 12.34 -16.63
N LEU A 104 -14.73 13.10 -15.69
CA LEU A 104 -14.85 12.70 -14.30
C LEU A 104 -16.30 12.71 -13.80
N SER A 105 -16.56 11.94 -12.75
CA SER A 105 -17.80 11.97 -11.95
C SER A 105 -19.08 11.74 -12.76
N GLY A 106 -19.09 10.75 -13.65
CA GLY A 106 -20.23 10.49 -14.54
C GLY A 106 -20.47 11.65 -15.52
N GLY A 107 -19.42 12.39 -15.87
CA GLY A 107 -19.47 13.47 -16.85
C GLY A 107 -19.81 14.84 -16.29
N ASP A 108 -19.85 14.98 -14.95
CA ASP A 108 -20.09 16.29 -14.34
C ASP A 108 -18.92 17.24 -14.62
N PHE A 109 -17.69 16.73 -14.64
CA PHE A 109 -16.49 17.52 -14.91
C PHE A 109 -15.72 17.00 -16.12
N ILE A 110 -15.35 17.90 -17.01
CA ILE A 110 -14.45 17.63 -18.14
C ILE A 110 -13.26 18.56 -18.01
N ARG A 111 -12.06 17.98 -18.06
CA ARG A 111 -10.80 18.70 -17.88
C ARG A 111 -9.86 18.42 -19.04
N SER A 112 -9.20 19.47 -19.52
CA SER A 112 -8.14 19.37 -20.52
C SER A 112 -6.79 19.67 -19.90
N TRP A 113 -5.81 18.82 -20.16
CA TRP A 113 -4.48 18.87 -19.59
C TRP A 113 -3.43 19.06 -20.68
N GLN A 114 -2.41 19.85 -20.35
CA GLN A 114 -1.20 19.92 -21.13
C GLN A 114 -0.34 18.67 -20.88
N MET A 115 -0.01 17.94 -21.95
CA MET A 115 0.71 16.65 -21.88
C MET A 115 2.10 16.74 -21.24
N GLY A 116 2.79 17.88 -21.37
CA GLY A 116 4.17 18.02 -20.90
C GLY A 116 4.31 18.41 -19.42
N THR A 117 3.38 19.19 -18.87
CA THR A 117 3.59 19.99 -17.65
C THR A 117 2.48 19.83 -16.61
N SER A 118 1.54 18.89 -16.80
CA SER A 118 0.38 18.65 -15.93
C SER A 118 -0.54 19.86 -15.70
N LEU A 119 -0.38 20.92 -16.51
CA LEU A 119 -1.14 22.15 -16.41
C LEU A 119 -2.58 21.90 -16.86
N LEU A 120 -3.54 22.32 -16.05
CA LEU A 120 -4.95 22.36 -16.44
C LEU A 120 -5.15 23.53 -17.41
N LEU A 121 -5.60 23.25 -18.62
CA LEU A 121 -5.88 24.27 -19.64
C LEU A 121 -7.25 24.89 -19.43
N TRP A 122 -8.27 24.06 -19.21
CA TRP A 122 -9.63 24.47 -18.92
C TRP A 122 -10.41 23.34 -18.24
N GLU A 123 -11.49 23.72 -17.55
CA GLU A 123 -12.44 22.82 -16.91
C GLU A 123 -13.87 23.27 -17.22
N VAL A 124 -14.73 22.32 -17.57
CA VAL A 124 -16.14 22.54 -17.88
C VAL A 124 -16.97 21.69 -16.94
N LYS A 125 -17.98 22.30 -16.32
CA LYS A 125 -18.98 21.60 -15.53
C LYS A 125 -20.26 21.43 -16.35
N LEU A 126 -20.75 20.20 -16.48
CA LEU A 126 -21.98 19.89 -17.22
C LEU A 126 -23.23 19.76 -16.35
N GLY A 127 -23.09 19.63 -15.01
CA GLY A 127 -24.22 19.66 -14.08
C GLY A 127 -25.06 18.38 -14.11
N THR A 128 -24.41 17.21 -14.09
CA THR A 128 -25.10 15.92 -13.99
C THR A 128 -25.43 15.61 -12.54
N GLU A 129 -26.72 15.67 -12.16
CA GLU A 129 -27.16 15.42 -10.78
C GLU A 129 -27.17 13.92 -10.40
N ASN A 130 -27.01 13.03 -11.38
CA ASN A 130 -27.18 11.59 -11.20
C ASN A 130 -25.83 10.85 -11.23
N ASN A 131 -25.53 10.11 -10.15
CA ASN A 131 -24.42 9.17 -9.95
C ASN A 131 -24.38 7.96 -10.93
N ILE A 132 -25.09 8.03 -12.05
CA ILE A 132 -25.23 6.91 -12.99
C ILE A 132 -23.94 6.79 -13.82
N ARG A 133 -23.39 5.57 -13.91
CA ARG A 133 -22.17 5.19 -14.64
C ARG A 133 -22.34 5.23 -16.17
N SER A 134 -22.89 6.31 -16.71
CA SER A 134 -23.25 6.42 -18.12
C SER A 134 -22.51 7.57 -18.79
N THR A 135 -21.20 7.42 -18.94
CA THR A 135 -20.43 8.33 -19.79
C THR A 135 -19.59 7.60 -20.81
N SER A 136 -19.65 8.11 -22.03
CA SER A 136 -18.68 7.82 -23.07
C SER A 136 -18.17 9.13 -23.65
N ILE A 137 -16.87 9.16 -23.91
CA ILE A 137 -16.21 10.21 -24.67
C ILE A 137 -15.80 9.64 -26.01
N PHE A 138 -15.96 10.43 -27.05
CA PHE A 138 -15.64 10.02 -28.41
C PHE A 138 -15.17 11.24 -29.21
N THR A 139 -14.23 11.04 -30.14
CA THR A 139 -13.80 12.08 -31.08
C THR A 139 -14.14 11.66 -32.50
N SER A 140 -14.64 12.60 -33.30
CA SER A 140 -15.10 12.30 -34.66
C SER A 140 -13.97 12.05 -35.64
N ASN A 141 -12.82 12.70 -35.44
CA ASN A 141 -11.65 12.59 -36.29
C ASN A 141 -10.40 13.07 -35.54
N GLU A 142 -9.23 12.49 -35.81
CA GLU A 142 -7.97 12.90 -35.15
C GLU A 142 -7.58 14.37 -35.41
N LYS A 143 -8.16 14.97 -36.46
CA LYS A 143 -8.01 16.38 -36.86
C LYS A 143 -9.19 17.28 -36.46
N ALA A 144 -10.26 16.73 -35.88
CA ALA A 144 -11.40 17.54 -35.47
C ALA A 144 -11.03 18.40 -34.26
N ASP A 145 -11.48 19.66 -34.24
CA ASP A 145 -11.24 20.60 -33.13
C ASP A 145 -12.24 20.42 -31.96
N SER A 146 -13.02 19.34 -31.97
CA SER A 146 -14.06 19.06 -30.98
C SER A 146 -14.19 17.57 -30.67
N PHE A 147 -14.80 17.28 -29.53
CA PHE A 147 -15.10 15.93 -29.05
C PHE A 147 -16.51 15.87 -28.45
N LEU A 148 -17.09 14.69 -28.46
CA LEU A 148 -18.42 14.40 -27.96
C LEU A 148 -18.36 13.70 -26.62
N VAL A 149 -19.20 14.14 -25.69
CA VAL A 149 -19.42 13.48 -24.41
C VAL A 149 -20.89 13.17 -24.25
N ALA A 150 -21.21 11.89 -24.16
CA ALA A 150 -22.53 11.43 -23.76
C ALA A 150 -22.56 11.30 -22.24
N THR A 151 -23.60 11.84 -21.63
CA THR A 151 -23.89 11.71 -20.20
C THR A 151 -25.32 11.22 -20.01
N SER A 152 -25.72 10.97 -18.77
CA SER A 152 -27.13 10.74 -18.42
C SER A 152 -28.04 11.89 -18.88
N ASN A 153 -27.59 13.14 -18.88
CA ASN A 153 -28.44 14.30 -19.20
C ASN A 153 -28.56 14.59 -20.71
N GLY A 154 -27.63 14.10 -21.53
CA GLY A 154 -27.61 14.36 -22.97
C GLY A 154 -26.22 14.23 -23.59
N LEU A 155 -26.15 14.57 -24.88
CA LEU A 155 -24.93 14.59 -25.69
C LEU A 155 -24.42 16.03 -25.80
N TYR A 156 -23.12 16.21 -25.56
CA TYR A 156 -22.46 17.50 -25.58
C TYR A 156 -21.32 17.48 -26.58
N ASN A 157 -21.31 18.43 -27.51
CA ASN A 157 -20.16 18.68 -28.37
C ASN A 157 -19.34 19.84 -27.82
N ILE A 158 -18.08 19.56 -27.51
CA ILE A 158 -17.20 20.48 -26.80
C ILE A 158 -15.95 20.70 -27.62
N LYS A 159 -15.55 21.97 -27.75
CA LYS A 159 -14.34 22.36 -28.44
C LYS A 159 -13.10 22.02 -27.61
N THR A 160 -12.10 21.40 -28.23
CA THR A 160 -10.90 20.86 -27.57
C THR A 160 -10.00 21.96 -26.97
N ASN A 161 -9.95 23.14 -27.59
CA ASN A 161 -9.00 24.20 -27.20
C ASN A 161 -9.47 25.05 -26.00
N ASP A 162 -10.75 25.41 -25.92
CA ASP A 162 -11.29 26.33 -24.91
C ASP A 162 -12.41 25.72 -24.05
N GLY A 163 -12.80 24.47 -24.31
CA GLY A 163 -13.87 23.80 -23.59
C GLY A 163 -15.26 24.40 -23.86
N LYS A 164 -15.42 25.28 -24.86
CA LYS A 164 -16.73 25.84 -25.15
C LYS A 164 -17.64 24.77 -25.73
N LYS A 165 -18.83 24.67 -25.15
CA LYS A 165 -19.92 23.85 -25.67
C LYS A 165 -20.41 24.45 -26.99
N LEU A 166 -20.26 23.71 -28.08
CA LEU A 166 -20.74 24.09 -29.42
C LEU A 166 -22.25 23.89 -29.51
N TRP A 167 -22.72 22.72 -29.11
CA TRP A 167 -24.15 22.40 -29.05
C TRP A 167 -24.41 21.34 -27.97
N GLN A 168 -25.68 21.19 -27.60
CA GLN A 168 -26.17 20.10 -26.76
C GLN A 168 -27.44 19.54 -27.37
N THR A 169 -27.54 18.23 -27.31
CA THR A 169 -28.73 17.49 -27.73
C THR A 169 -29.20 16.65 -26.56
N ASN A 170 -30.46 16.78 -26.19
CA ASN A 170 -31.04 15.90 -25.18
C ASN A 170 -31.22 14.53 -25.81
N LEU A 171 -30.58 13.52 -25.24
CA LEU A 171 -30.70 12.17 -25.72
C LEU A 171 -32.03 11.57 -25.26
N PRO A 172 -32.71 10.81 -26.12
CA PRO A 172 -33.97 10.17 -25.77
C PRO A 172 -33.78 9.15 -24.64
N LYS A 173 -34.76 9.06 -23.74
CA LYS A 173 -34.80 8.08 -22.62
C LYS A 173 -33.56 8.10 -21.71
N SER A 174 -32.92 9.27 -21.59
CA SER A 174 -31.79 9.57 -20.69
C SER A 174 -31.89 8.98 -19.28
N ASN A 175 -33.09 9.01 -18.70
CA ASN A 175 -33.32 8.57 -17.32
C ASN A 175 -33.28 7.04 -17.13
N THR A 176 -33.48 6.25 -18.18
CA THR A 176 -33.53 4.78 -18.09
C THR A 176 -32.28 4.09 -18.63
N ILE A 177 -31.39 4.84 -19.28
CA ILE A 177 -30.21 4.31 -19.96
C ILE A 177 -29.01 4.28 -19.00
N ASN A 178 -28.43 3.09 -18.84
CA ASN A 178 -27.32 2.86 -17.93
C ASN A 178 -25.95 3.15 -18.56
N ARG A 179 -25.83 3.00 -19.88
CA ARG A 179 -24.57 3.18 -20.60
C ARG A 179 -24.83 3.71 -22.00
N TRP A 180 -24.09 4.76 -22.36
CA TRP A 180 -24.03 5.29 -23.72
C TRP A 180 -22.77 4.79 -24.44
N LEU A 181 -22.93 4.34 -25.67
CA LEU A 181 -21.86 4.10 -26.63
C LEU A 181 -21.99 5.13 -27.76
N LEU A 182 -20.86 5.70 -28.16
CA LEU A 182 -20.79 6.69 -29.23
C LEU A 182 -20.02 6.12 -30.42
N ALA A 183 -20.47 6.43 -31.62
CA ALA A 183 -19.79 6.10 -32.86
C ALA A 183 -20.04 7.18 -33.92
N VAL A 184 -19.15 7.23 -34.91
CA VAL A 184 -19.36 8.00 -36.15
C VAL A 184 -19.75 7.06 -37.27
N THR A 185 -20.72 7.51 -38.05
CA THR A 185 -21.16 6.83 -39.27
C THR A 185 -20.25 7.17 -40.44
N GLU A 186 -20.29 6.37 -41.50
CA GLU A 186 -19.51 6.62 -42.72
C GLU A 186 -19.86 7.95 -43.41
N ASP A 187 -21.04 8.52 -43.10
CA ASP A 187 -21.50 9.82 -43.62
C ASP A 187 -21.13 10.99 -42.69
N ASP A 188 -20.17 10.80 -41.78
CA ASP A 188 -19.74 11.76 -40.75
C ASP A 188 -20.84 12.26 -39.78
N ASN A 189 -21.99 11.58 -39.73
CA ASN A 189 -23.01 11.80 -38.71
C ASN A 189 -22.69 11.00 -37.44
N TYR A 190 -23.18 11.48 -36.29
CA TYR A 190 -22.98 10.86 -34.99
C TYR A 190 -24.09 9.87 -34.65
N MET A 191 -23.73 8.77 -34.00
CA MET A 191 -24.69 7.82 -33.44
C MET A 191 -24.46 7.63 -31.94
N ALA A 192 -25.51 7.79 -31.17
CA ALA A 192 -25.55 7.48 -29.76
C ALA A 192 -26.41 6.24 -29.52
N VAL A 193 -25.81 5.22 -28.90
CA VAL A 193 -26.48 3.95 -28.60
C VAL A 193 -26.59 3.80 -27.09
N GLY A 194 -27.82 3.85 -26.59
CA GLY A 194 -28.16 3.74 -25.18
C GLY A 194 -28.66 2.36 -24.81
N LEU A 195 -28.03 1.75 -23.81
CA LEU A 195 -28.43 0.45 -23.26
C LEU A 195 -29.35 0.65 -22.04
N SER A 196 -30.65 0.34 -22.19
CA SER A 196 -31.62 0.38 -21.08
C SER A 196 -31.77 -0.99 -20.42
N ARG A 197 -31.70 -1.04 -19.09
CA ARG A 197 -31.75 -2.29 -18.33
C ARG A 197 -33.08 -3.02 -18.54
N ASN A 198 -33.03 -4.31 -18.88
CA ASN A 198 -34.18 -5.19 -19.08
C ASN A 198 -35.28 -4.65 -20.04
N ALA A 199 -34.93 -3.77 -20.99
CA ALA A 199 -35.92 -3.09 -21.82
C ALA A 199 -35.56 -3.10 -23.31
N GLU A 200 -34.75 -2.16 -23.75
CA GLU A 200 -34.45 -1.90 -25.16
C GLU A 200 -33.10 -1.21 -25.34
N VAL A 201 -32.56 -1.34 -26.56
CA VAL A 201 -31.41 -0.56 -27.01
C VAL A 201 -31.94 0.60 -27.84
N THR A 202 -31.69 1.82 -27.37
CA THR A 202 -32.08 3.07 -28.05
C THR A 202 -30.94 3.53 -28.95
N ILE A 203 -31.23 3.83 -30.21
CA ILE A 203 -30.28 4.27 -31.22
C ILE A 203 -30.74 5.64 -31.70
N ALA A 204 -29.90 6.65 -31.49
CA ALA A 204 -30.15 8.02 -31.90
C ALA A 204 -29.10 8.45 -32.93
N ALA A 205 -29.53 8.78 -34.15
CA ALA A 205 -28.67 9.37 -35.19
C ALA A 205 -28.75 10.89 -35.11
N ILE A 206 -27.61 11.56 -35.10
CA ILE A 206 -27.44 12.98 -34.79
C ILE A 206 -26.55 13.60 -35.87
N ASN A 207 -27.02 14.69 -36.47
CA ASN A 207 -26.24 15.45 -37.45
C ASN A 207 -25.06 16.17 -36.79
N GLN A 208 -24.13 16.65 -37.61
CA GLN A 208 -22.99 17.46 -37.14
C GLN A 208 -23.41 18.72 -36.36
N ASP A 209 -24.56 19.29 -36.70
CA ASP A 209 -25.14 20.47 -36.03
C ASP A 209 -25.81 20.14 -34.69
N GLY A 210 -25.85 18.86 -34.29
CA GLY A 210 -26.52 18.40 -33.06
C GLY A 210 -28.02 18.17 -33.22
N SER A 211 -28.61 18.34 -34.41
CA SER A 211 -30.01 17.99 -34.64
C SER A 211 -30.21 16.47 -34.67
N LEU A 212 -31.23 15.99 -33.96
CA LEU A 212 -31.61 14.58 -33.96
C LEU A 212 -32.26 14.25 -35.31
N VAL A 213 -31.66 13.33 -36.05
CA VAL A 213 -32.13 12.90 -37.38
C VAL A 213 -33.19 11.81 -37.25
N SER A 214 -32.90 10.80 -36.44
CA SER A 214 -33.78 9.68 -36.21
C SER A 214 -33.55 9.06 -34.84
N GLU A 215 -34.62 8.54 -34.27
CA GLU A 215 -34.63 7.76 -33.04
C GLU A 215 -35.27 6.41 -33.35
N ARG A 216 -34.60 5.33 -32.95
CA ARG A 216 -35.13 3.97 -33.04
C ARG A 216 -34.79 3.19 -31.78
N SER A 217 -35.76 2.47 -31.24
CA SER A 217 -35.53 1.52 -30.17
C SER A 217 -35.69 0.09 -30.67
N VAL A 218 -34.77 -0.78 -30.28
CA VAL A 218 -34.80 -2.21 -30.59
C VAL A 218 -35.00 -2.99 -29.29
N HIS A 219 -36.03 -3.83 -29.24
CA HIS A 219 -36.38 -4.59 -28.04
C HIS A 219 -35.23 -5.51 -27.59
N ALA A 220 -34.80 -5.38 -26.34
CA ALA A 220 -33.61 -6.04 -25.80
C ALA A 220 -33.77 -6.34 -24.29
N PRO A 221 -34.65 -7.29 -23.91
CA PRO A 221 -34.95 -7.59 -22.51
C PRO A 221 -33.80 -8.26 -21.76
N TRP A 222 -32.75 -8.66 -22.48
CA TRP A 222 -31.57 -9.35 -21.97
C TRP A 222 -30.45 -8.40 -21.51
N VAL A 223 -30.59 -7.10 -21.71
CA VAL A 223 -29.59 -6.10 -21.31
C VAL A 223 -29.51 -6.02 -19.78
N SER A 224 -28.40 -6.51 -19.23
CA SER A 224 -28.04 -6.42 -17.82
C SER A 224 -26.67 -5.77 -17.65
N ASP A 225 -26.24 -5.54 -16.40
CA ASP A 225 -24.93 -4.90 -16.12
C ASP A 225 -23.74 -5.80 -16.51
N ASP A 226 -23.96 -7.11 -16.65
CA ASP A 226 -22.93 -8.10 -17.02
C ASP A 226 -22.74 -8.24 -18.53
N VAL A 227 -23.56 -7.55 -19.33
CA VAL A 227 -23.48 -7.58 -20.78
C VAL A 227 -22.34 -6.69 -21.26
N SER A 228 -21.42 -7.25 -22.03
CA SER A 228 -20.36 -6.51 -22.71
C SER A 228 -20.76 -6.20 -24.15
N CYS A 229 -20.88 -4.91 -24.49
CA CYS A 229 -21.20 -4.44 -25.83
C CYS A 229 -20.13 -3.51 -26.39
N MET A 230 -19.94 -3.53 -27.71
CA MET A 230 -19.12 -2.57 -28.45
C MET A 230 -19.74 -2.27 -29.82
N ILE A 231 -19.37 -1.12 -30.39
CA ILE A 231 -19.75 -0.76 -31.76
C ILE A 231 -18.55 -1.05 -32.68
N LEU A 232 -18.83 -1.71 -33.80
CA LEU A 232 -17.86 -2.00 -34.87
C LEU A 232 -17.97 -0.98 -36.01
N LYS A 233 -16.86 -0.79 -36.73
CA LYS A 233 -16.78 -0.05 -38.00
C LYS A 233 -17.75 -0.68 -39.00
N GLY A 234 -18.58 0.13 -39.65
CA GLY A 234 -19.74 -0.34 -40.44
C GLY A 234 -21.08 -0.27 -39.70
N SER A 235 -21.14 0.45 -38.57
CA SER A 235 -22.37 0.74 -37.82
C SER A 235 -23.10 -0.53 -37.32
N GLN A 236 -22.36 -1.48 -36.74
CA GLN A 236 -22.93 -2.69 -36.12
C GLN A 236 -22.69 -2.66 -34.60
N LEU A 237 -23.73 -2.90 -33.81
CA LEU A 237 -23.60 -3.11 -32.37
C LEU A 237 -23.48 -4.60 -32.10
N VAL A 238 -22.47 -4.99 -31.32
CA VAL A 238 -22.20 -6.38 -30.93
C VAL A 238 -22.19 -6.49 -29.43
N CYS A 239 -22.94 -7.44 -28.89
CA CYS A 239 -23.07 -7.69 -27.47
C CYS A 239 -22.90 -9.18 -27.18
N TYR A 240 -22.14 -9.50 -26.14
CA TYR A 240 -22.15 -10.85 -25.57
C TYR A 240 -23.15 -10.92 -24.41
N VAL A 241 -24.03 -11.93 -24.44
CA VAL A 241 -25.09 -12.13 -23.44
C VAL A 241 -24.81 -13.40 -22.65
N PRO A 242 -24.31 -13.30 -21.40
CA PRO A 242 -23.95 -14.46 -20.58
C PRO A 242 -25.13 -15.41 -20.30
N SER A 243 -26.31 -14.86 -20.03
CA SER A 243 -27.52 -15.63 -19.71
C SER A 243 -28.00 -16.53 -20.85
N LYS A 244 -27.72 -16.15 -22.10
CA LYS A 244 -28.04 -16.94 -23.30
C LYS A 244 -26.83 -17.68 -23.87
N GLN A 245 -25.63 -17.45 -23.34
CA GLN A 245 -24.37 -17.93 -23.90
C GLN A 245 -24.27 -17.65 -25.41
N ALA A 246 -24.66 -16.45 -25.84
CA ALA A 246 -24.79 -16.12 -27.25
C ALA A 246 -24.31 -14.69 -27.54
N ILE A 247 -23.83 -14.49 -28.77
CA ILE A 247 -23.53 -13.17 -29.31
C ILE A 247 -24.78 -12.64 -29.97
N GLN A 248 -25.14 -11.41 -29.65
CA GLN A 248 -26.22 -10.69 -30.28
C GLN A 248 -25.68 -9.47 -31.00
N HIS A 249 -26.08 -9.29 -32.26
CA HIS A 249 -25.72 -8.11 -33.03
C HIS A 249 -26.91 -7.50 -33.75
N VAL A 250 -26.82 -6.21 -34.01
CA VAL A 250 -27.82 -5.44 -34.75
C VAL A 250 -27.15 -4.36 -35.60
N GLY A 251 -27.63 -4.21 -36.83
CA GLY A 251 -27.24 -3.09 -37.69
C GLY A 251 -27.85 -1.79 -37.17
N LEU A 252 -27.01 -0.81 -36.86
CA LEU A 252 -27.44 0.46 -36.28
C LEU A 252 -28.25 1.32 -37.28
N ARG A 253 -28.04 1.14 -38.60
CA ARG A 253 -28.83 1.83 -39.65
C ARG A 253 -30.20 1.20 -39.87
N ASP A 254 -30.24 -0.07 -40.28
CA ASP A 254 -31.49 -0.71 -40.80
C ASP A 254 -31.98 -1.92 -39.98
N GLY A 255 -31.25 -2.33 -38.94
CA GLY A 255 -31.59 -3.51 -38.14
C GLY A 255 -32.78 -3.30 -37.19
N ASN A 256 -33.88 -4.02 -37.40
CA ASN A 256 -35.07 -3.96 -36.54
C ASN A 256 -35.09 -5.00 -35.40
N SER A 257 -34.22 -6.00 -35.43
CA SER A 257 -34.15 -7.06 -34.43
C SER A 257 -32.72 -7.57 -34.25
N PHE A 258 -32.38 -7.98 -33.03
CA PHE A 258 -31.09 -8.62 -32.74
C PHE A 258 -31.01 -10.00 -33.39
N ILE A 259 -29.97 -10.22 -34.17
CA ILE A 259 -29.60 -11.54 -34.67
C ILE A 259 -28.79 -12.22 -33.58
N THR A 260 -29.19 -13.44 -33.20
CA THR A 260 -28.52 -14.22 -32.16
C THR A 260 -27.71 -15.33 -32.80
N THR A 261 -26.45 -15.46 -32.40
CA THR A 261 -25.58 -16.59 -32.75
C THR A 261 -25.11 -17.25 -31.46
N SER A 262 -25.45 -18.52 -31.27
CA SER A 262 -25.06 -19.27 -30.08
C SER A 262 -23.55 -19.52 -30.09
N LEU A 263 -22.90 -19.49 -28.93
CA LEU A 263 -21.50 -19.91 -28.82
C LEU A 263 -21.28 -21.36 -29.25
N ARG A 264 -22.28 -22.23 -29.02
CA ARG A 264 -22.23 -23.63 -29.43
C ARG A 264 -22.20 -23.78 -30.95
N ASP A 265 -22.89 -22.90 -31.67
CA ASP A 265 -22.90 -22.89 -33.14
C ASP A 265 -21.53 -22.46 -33.70
N LEU A 266 -20.78 -21.68 -32.91
CA LEU A 266 -19.40 -21.29 -33.20
C LEU A 266 -18.37 -22.34 -32.72
N GLY A 267 -18.81 -23.43 -32.07
CA GLY A 267 -17.95 -24.51 -31.58
C GLY A 267 -17.34 -24.28 -30.20
N PHE A 268 -17.87 -23.34 -29.40
CA PHE A 268 -17.31 -22.97 -28.11
C PHE A 268 -18.30 -23.15 -26.95
N GLU A 269 -17.78 -23.39 -25.75
CA GLU A 269 -18.55 -23.41 -24.50
C GLU A 269 -18.26 -22.17 -23.66
N ALA A 270 -19.31 -21.56 -23.11
CA ALA A 270 -19.15 -20.38 -22.27
C ALA A 270 -18.58 -20.74 -20.90
N THR A 271 -17.65 -19.94 -20.41
CA THR A 271 -17.15 -19.99 -19.03
C THR A 271 -17.61 -18.74 -18.26
N THR A 272 -17.31 -18.69 -16.95
CA THR A 272 -17.58 -17.51 -16.12
C THR A 272 -16.83 -16.25 -16.57
N GLU A 273 -15.80 -16.39 -17.40
CA GLU A 273 -14.95 -15.28 -17.86
C GLU A 273 -15.23 -14.85 -19.30
N THR A 274 -16.22 -15.48 -19.94
CA THR A 274 -16.55 -15.16 -21.33
C THR A 274 -17.07 -13.73 -21.43
N SER A 275 -16.41 -12.89 -22.24
CA SER A 275 -16.78 -11.48 -22.40
C SER A 275 -16.16 -10.89 -23.66
N LEU A 276 -16.75 -9.79 -24.15
CA LEU A 276 -16.20 -9.02 -25.26
C LEU A 276 -15.11 -8.07 -24.75
N GLU A 277 -13.92 -8.15 -25.34
CA GLU A 277 -12.79 -7.30 -24.93
C GLU A 277 -12.98 -5.87 -25.45
N THR A 278 -12.79 -4.90 -24.54
CA THR A 278 -12.79 -3.48 -24.89
C THR A 278 -11.36 -2.97 -25.01
N PRO A 279 -11.04 -2.18 -26.05
CA PRO A 279 -9.70 -1.64 -26.25
C PRO A 279 -9.27 -0.78 -25.04
N LEU A 280 -7.97 -0.78 -24.74
CA LEU A 280 -7.38 -0.02 -23.63
C LEU A 280 -7.50 1.50 -23.79
N ASN A 281 -7.63 1.94 -25.02
CA ASN A 281 -7.83 3.34 -25.36
C ASN A 281 -9.28 3.80 -25.09
N GLY A 282 -10.21 2.90 -24.73
CA GLY A 282 -11.60 3.24 -24.43
C GLY A 282 -12.46 3.72 -25.63
N ILE A 283 -11.84 4.00 -26.77
CA ILE A 283 -12.49 4.43 -28.00
C ILE A 283 -12.98 3.19 -28.77
N THR A 284 -14.27 3.12 -29.08
CA THR A 284 -14.90 2.04 -29.85
C THR A 284 -15.40 2.55 -31.21
N GLY A 285 -15.45 1.70 -32.24
CA GLY A 285 -16.06 2.03 -33.54
C GLY A 285 -15.10 2.19 -34.74
N PHE A 286 -13.78 2.10 -34.52
CA PHE A 286 -12.77 2.22 -35.60
C PHE A 286 -12.38 0.87 -36.24
N GLU A 287 -12.64 -0.24 -35.55
CA GLU A 287 -12.26 -1.59 -35.96
C GLU A 287 -13.45 -2.35 -36.58
N LYS A 288 -13.22 -3.09 -37.67
CA LYS A 288 -14.25 -3.98 -38.28
C LYS A 288 -14.40 -5.29 -37.51
N GLU A 289 -13.40 -5.62 -36.70
CA GLU A 289 -13.25 -6.86 -35.97
C GLU A 289 -13.39 -6.62 -34.45
N CYS A 290 -13.72 -7.68 -33.71
CA CYS A 290 -13.69 -7.68 -32.25
C CYS A 290 -13.06 -8.94 -31.70
N ILE A 291 -12.61 -8.86 -30.44
CA ILE A 291 -12.04 -9.99 -29.71
C ILE A 291 -13.06 -10.47 -28.66
N LEU A 292 -13.40 -11.75 -28.72
CA LEU A 292 -14.16 -12.44 -27.69
C LEU A 292 -13.22 -13.27 -26.82
N ARG A 293 -13.26 -13.06 -25.51
CA ARG A 293 -12.61 -13.94 -24.54
C ARG A 293 -13.55 -15.09 -24.21
N ILE A 294 -13.06 -16.33 -24.29
CA ILE A 294 -13.81 -17.54 -23.92
C ILE A 294 -13.40 -18.00 -22.52
N SER A 295 -12.09 -18.09 -22.26
CA SER A 295 -11.47 -18.42 -20.96
C SER A 295 -10.28 -17.48 -20.69
N LYS A 296 -9.58 -17.68 -19.56
CA LYS A 296 -8.34 -16.94 -19.21
C LYS A 296 -7.28 -16.93 -20.32
N ASP A 297 -7.21 -18.01 -21.07
CA ASP A 297 -6.17 -18.33 -22.04
C ASP A 297 -6.75 -18.72 -23.41
N HIS A 298 -7.98 -18.31 -23.73
CA HIS A 298 -8.60 -18.59 -25.02
C HIS A 298 -9.32 -17.35 -25.54
N LEU A 299 -8.79 -16.78 -26.63
CA LEU A 299 -9.34 -15.62 -27.33
C LEU A 299 -9.72 -15.99 -28.76
N VAL A 300 -10.77 -15.36 -29.27
CA VAL A 300 -11.24 -15.53 -30.65
C VAL A 300 -11.48 -14.17 -31.29
N VAL A 301 -10.96 -13.99 -32.50
CA VAL A 301 -11.22 -12.78 -33.30
C VAL A 301 -12.41 -13.03 -34.22
N LEU A 302 -13.39 -12.15 -34.12
CA LEU A 302 -14.67 -12.23 -34.80
C LEU A 302 -14.87 -11.01 -35.70
N THR A 303 -15.61 -11.20 -36.78
CA THR A 303 -16.15 -10.11 -37.60
C THR A 303 -17.60 -10.40 -37.96
N ILE A 304 -18.31 -9.36 -38.35
CA ILE A 304 -19.70 -9.46 -38.80
C ILE A 304 -19.72 -9.12 -40.28
N ASP A 305 -19.98 -10.13 -41.10
CA ASP A 305 -20.07 -10.00 -42.54
C ASP A 305 -21.41 -10.57 -43.03
N GLY A 306 -22.11 -9.82 -43.87
CA GLY A 306 -23.45 -10.20 -44.37
C GLY A 306 -24.49 -10.52 -43.28
N GLY A 307 -24.34 -9.95 -42.08
CA GLY A 307 -25.24 -10.20 -40.94
C GLY A 307 -25.01 -11.53 -40.21
N LYS A 308 -23.93 -12.27 -40.51
CA LYS A 308 -23.51 -13.47 -39.78
C LYS A 308 -22.20 -13.22 -39.04
N VAL A 309 -22.06 -13.82 -37.85
CA VAL A 309 -20.80 -13.81 -37.11
C VAL A 309 -19.84 -14.79 -37.77
N LYS A 310 -18.67 -14.32 -38.18
CA LYS A 310 -17.61 -15.11 -38.79
C LYS A 310 -16.36 -15.09 -37.93
N ILE A 311 -15.77 -16.27 -37.72
CA ILE A 311 -14.50 -16.43 -37.02
C ILE A 311 -13.37 -16.12 -38.00
N ILE A 312 -12.52 -15.15 -37.66
CA ILE A 312 -11.30 -14.83 -38.42
C ILE A 312 -10.17 -15.72 -37.93
N LYS A 313 -9.97 -15.76 -36.61
CA LYS A 313 -8.87 -16.49 -35.99
C LYS A 313 -9.28 -17.02 -34.63
N ASP A 314 -9.08 -18.31 -34.43
CA ASP A 314 -9.12 -18.96 -33.13
C ASP A 314 -7.70 -19.00 -32.54
N MET A 315 -7.56 -18.55 -31.28
CA MET A 315 -6.27 -18.42 -30.59
C MET A 315 -6.33 -19.12 -29.22
N PRO A 316 -6.22 -20.47 -29.19
CA PRO A 316 -6.10 -21.21 -27.95
C PRO A 316 -4.74 -20.93 -27.30
N LYS A 317 -4.70 -20.92 -25.96
CA LYS A 317 -3.53 -20.59 -25.11
C LYS A 317 -3.07 -19.13 -25.16
N VAL A 318 -3.84 -18.22 -25.77
CA VAL A 318 -3.55 -16.78 -25.78
C VAL A 318 -4.27 -16.10 -24.63
N SER A 319 -3.51 -15.38 -23.81
CA SER A 319 -4.00 -14.72 -22.58
C SER A 319 -4.52 -13.30 -22.81
N ALA A 320 -3.89 -12.55 -23.72
CA ALA A 320 -4.28 -11.19 -24.07
C ALA A 320 -3.98 -10.94 -25.56
N ALA A 321 -4.81 -10.14 -26.22
CA ALA A 321 -4.58 -9.71 -27.59
C ALA A 321 -5.17 -8.30 -27.83
N GLU A 322 -4.65 -7.61 -28.83
CA GLU A 322 -5.10 -6.30 -29.30
C GLU A 322 -5.08 -6.27 -30.83
N ILE A 323 -6.03 -5.55 -31.42
CA ILE A 323 -6.05 -5.24 -32.85
C ILE A 323 -5.48 -3.84 -33.04
N VAL A 324 -4.52 -3.70 -33.94
CA VAL A 324 -3.88 -2.40 -34.26
C VAL A 324 -3.87 -2.18 -35.76
N GLU A 325 -4.34 -1.00 -36.18
CA GLU A 325 -4.19 -0.50 -37.54
C GLU A 325 -2.87 0.28 -37.65
N HIS A 326 -1.99 -0.10 -38.59
CA HIS A 326 -0.78 0.65 -38.93
C HIS A 326 -0.65 0.75 -40.45
N GLU A 327 -0.63 1.97 -40.97
CA GLU A 327 -0.72 2.26 -42.41
C GLU A 327 -1.98 1.59 -43.00
N ASP A 328 -1.84 0.65 -43.95
CA ASP A 328 -2.97 -0.09 -44.57
C ASP A 328 -3.11 -1.54 -44.07
N LYS A 329 -2.36 -1.90 -43.01
CA LYS A 329 -2.34 -3.25 -42.43
C LYS A 329 -3.05 -3.25 -41.08
N THR A 330 -3.92 -4.25 -40.90
CA THR A 330 -4.56 -4.53 -39.63
C THR A 330 -3.90 -5.75 -39.01
N LEU A 331 -3.27 -5.56 -37.86
CA LEU A 331 -2.43 -6.54 -37.19
C LEU A 331 -3.05 -6.93 -35.84
N ILE A 332 -3.01 -8.21 -35.51
CA ILE A 332 -3.35 -8.75 -34.18
C ILE A 332 -2.04 -8.96 -33.43
N VAL A 333 -1.87 -8.32 -32.29
CA VAL A 333 -0.76 -8.58 -31.36
C VAL A 333 -1.29 -9.48 -30.24
N ALA A 334 -0.76 -10.69 -30.11
CA ALA A 334 -1.20 -11.71 -29.16
C ALA A 334 -0.08 -12.07 -28.16
N LEU A 335 -0.47 -12.33 -26.91
CA LEU A 335 0.40 -12.73 -25.81
C LEU A 335 0.06 -14.14 -25.34
N GLN A 336 1.01 -15.06 -25.54
CA GLN A 336 0.93 -16.44 -25.09
C GLN A 336 1.94 -16.69 -23.98
N LYS A 337 1.46 -17.06 -22.79
CA LYS A 337 2.34 -17.49 -21.70
C LYS A 337 2.77 -18.93 -21.92
N SER A 338 4.08 -19.20 -21.82
CA SER A 338 4.60 -20.57 -21.86
C SER A 338 4.22 -21.32 -20.58
N THR A 339 3.93 -22.62 -20.70
CA THR A 339 3.61 -23.48 -19.56
C THR A 339 4.85 -24.08 -18.90
N THR A 340 5.97 -24.18 -19.64
CA THR A 340 7.20 -24.83 -19.18
C THR A 340 8.23 -23.83 -18.65
N GLU A 341 8.26 -22.63 -19.23
CA GLU A 341 9.22 -21.58 -18.90
C GLU A 341 8.49 -20.30 -18.47
N PRO A 342 9.04 -19.48 -17.57
CA PRO A 342 8.49 -18.18 -17.18
C PRO A 342 8.73 -17.13 -18.28
N MET A 343 8.20 -17.40 -19.47
CA MET A 343 8.36 -16.60 -20.68
C MET A 343 6.98 -16.34 -21.28
N VAL A 344 6.79 -15.16 -21.84
CA VAL A 344 5.65 -14.83 -22.69
C VAL A 344 6.15 -14.65 -24.13
N THR A 345 5.49 -15.34 -25.05
CA THR A 345 5.68 -15.16 -26.48
C THR A 345 4.68 -14.12 -26.97
N ILE A 346 5.20 -13.08 -27.60
CA ILE A 346 4.46 -12.07 -28.32
C ILE A 346 4.45 -12.50 -29.78
N SER A 347 3.27 -12.61 -30.39
CA SER A 347 3.14 -12.90 -31.82
C SER A 347 2.27 -11.85 -32.50
N GLY A 348 2.60 -11.52 -33.75
CA GLY A 348 1.85 -10.59 -34.58
C GLY A 348 1.24 -11.32 -35.76
N TYR A 349 -0.06 -11.17 -36.03
CA TYR A 349 -0.73 -11.78 -37.17
C TYR A 349 -1.37 -10.72 -38.05
N ASP A 350 -1.23 -10.83 -39.36
CA ASP A 350 -1.98 -9.98 -40.29
C ASP A 350 -3.39 -10.57 -40.50
N ILE A 351 -4.43 -9.74 -40.30
CA ILE A 351 -5.82 -10.17 -40.40
C ILE A 351 -6.19 -10.59 -41.83
N LYS A 352 -5.66 -9.90 -42.85
CA LYS A 352 -6.02 -10.15 -44.25
C LYS A 352 -5.42 -11.46 -44.77
N THR A 353 -4.18 -11.75 -44.38
CA THR A 353 -3.44 -12.92 -44.86
C THR A 353 -3.46 -14.10 -43.89
N GLY A 354 -3.76 -13.85 -42.62
CA GLY A 354 -3.71 -14.83 -41.53
C GLY A 354 -2.30 -15.32 -41.19
N GLN A 355 -1.26 -14.77 -41.83
CA GLN A 355 0.14 -15.16 -41.65
C GLN A 355 0.77 -14.44 -40.44
N GLU A 356 1.66 -15.14 -39.74
CA GLU A 356 2.44 -14.57 -38.65
C GLU A 356 3.54 -13.66 -39.19
N ASN A 357 3.66 -12.47 -38.62
CA ASN A 357 4.71 -11.52 -38.90
C ASN A 357 5.91 -11.78 -37.97
N THR A 358 6.98 -12.31 -38.55
CA THR A 358 8.20 -12.68 -37.81
C THR A 358 8.92 -11.49 -37.18
N ASP A 359 8.74 -10.27 -37.70
CA ASP A 359 9.35 -9.05 -37.11
C ASP A 359 8.71 -8.67 -35.76
N LEU A 360 7.46 -9.08 -35.52
CA LEU A 360 6.73 -8.84 -34.27
C LEU A 360 6.88 -9.99 -33.27
N SER A 361 7.31 -11.18 -33.74
CA SER A 361 7.42 -12.37 -32.91
C SER A 361 8.62 -12.26 -31.96
N GLN A 362 8.36 -12.21 -30.65
CA GLN A 362 9.37 -11.99 -29.62
C GLN A 362 9.07 -12.82 -28.37
N LYS A 363 10.11 -13.34 -27.70
CA LYS A 363 9.99 -13.96 -26.38
C LYS A 363 10.53 -13.02 -25.32
N ILE A 364 9.78 -12.84 -24.24
CA ILE A 364 10.15 -11.97 -23.13
C ILE A 364 10.07 -12.72 -21.78
N PRO A 365 10.98 -12.44 -20.84
CA PRO A 365 10.91 -13.00 -19.51
C PRO A 365 9.69 -12.45 -18.75
N PHE A 366 8.85 -13.35 -18.23
CA PHE A 366 7.63 -13.03 -17.51
C PHE A 366 7.47 -13.99 -16.32
N ALA A 367 7.83 -13.50 -15.13
CA ALA A 367 7.84 -14.32 -13.93
C ALA A 367 6.44 -14.86 -13.58
N ASN A 368 6.39 -16.08 -13.02
CA ASN A 368 5.13 -16.73 -12.62
C ASN A 368 4.36 -15.95 -11.54
N SER A 369 5.08 -15.13 -10.76
CA SER A 369 4.55 -14.21 -9.76
C SER A 369 3.68 -13.07 -10.33
N HIS A 370 3.51 -12.97 -11.66
CA HIS A 370 2.64 -11.98 -12.30
C HIS A 370 1.29 -12.53 -12.79
N GLY A 371 1.02 -13.82 -12.54
CA GLY A 371 -0.20 -14.47 -13.02
C GLY A 371 -0.22 -14.57 -14.55
N LEU A 372 -1.33 -14.19 -15.17
CA LEU A 372 -1.48 -14.11 -16.63
C LEU A 372 -1.49 -12.65 -17.12
N PRO A 373 -0.99 -12.37 -18.34
CA PRO A 373 -1.24 -11.11 -19.03
C PRO A 373 -2.74 -10.93 -19.27
N LYS A 374 -3.30 -9.80 -18.84
CA LYS A 374 -4.74 -9.50 -18.96
C LYS A 374 -5.05 -8.64 -20.19
N LYS A 375 -4.28 -7.58 -20.40
CA LYS A 375 -4.42 -6.67 -21.55
C LYS A 375 -3.06 -6.27 -22.10
N VAL A 376 -3.05 -5.88 -23.38
CA VAL A 376 -1.86 -5.42 -24.09
C VAL A 376 -2.20 -4.14 -24.86
N SER A 377 -1.27 -3.17 -24.87
CA SER A 377 -1.33 -2.01 -25.74
C SER A 377 -0.02 -1.87 -26.51
N SER A 378 -0.12 -1.75 -27.83
CA SER A 378 1.01 -1.79 -28.73
C SER A 378 1.08 -0.52 -29.59
N LEU A 379 2.30 0.02 -29.72
CA LEU A 379 2.64 1.10 -30.61
C LEU A 379 3.54 0.56 -31.71
N ILE A 380 2.96 0.41 -32.89
CA ILE A 380 3.64 -0.05 -34.09
C ILE A 380 4.23 1.16 -34.83
N PHE A 381 5.46 1.04 -35.31
CA PHE A 381 6.11 2.10 -36.08
C PHE A 381 7.11 1.52 -37.10
N THR A 382 7.29 2.22 -38.21
CA THR A 382 8.26 1.81 -39.25
C THR A 382 9.67 2.28 -38.86
N LYS A 383 10.63 1.37 -38.77
CA LYS A 383 12.02 1.70 -38.41
C LYS A 383 12.68 2.50 -39.54
N ARG A 384 13.22 3.68 -39.20
CA ARG A 384 13.86 4.59 -40.18
C ARG A 384 15.07 4.00 -40.93
N ARG A 385 15.76 3.01 -40.35
CA ARG A 385 16.99 2.44 -40.95
C ARG A 385 16.71 1.31 -41.96
N ASP A 386 15.77 0.41 -41.65
CA ASP A 386 15.61 -0.85 -42.41
C ASP A 386 14.19 -1.03 -42.99
N SER A 387 13.30 -0.04 -42.83
CA SER A 387 11.87 -0.12 -43.23
C SER A 387 11.08 -1.29 -42.64
N ARG A 388 11.65 -2.03 -41.68
CA ARG A 388 10.97 -3.10 -40.94
C ARG A 388 10.04 -2.54 -39.88
N ILE A 389 9.06 -3.34 -39.50
CA ILE A 389 8.10 -2.99 -38.45
C ILE A 389 8.80 -3.09 -37.08
N GLY A 390 8.70 -2.03 -36.29
CA GLY A 390 9.07 -1.99 -34.88
C GLY A 390 7.81 -1.91 -34.01
N CYS A 391 7.89 -2.43 -32.79
CA CYS A 391 6.78 -2.39 -31.85
C CYS A 391 7.28 -2.05 -30.44
N LYS A 392 6.55 -1.18 -29.75
CA LYS A 392 6.64 -0.98 -28.30
C LYS A 392 5.37 -1.51 -27.68
N ILE A 393 5.48 -2.29 -26.61
CA ILE A 393 4.35 -3.00 -26.04
C ILE A 393 4.29 -2.71 -24.54
N ALA A 394 3.09 -2.36 -24.08
CA ALA A 394 2.74 -2.22 -22.68
C ALA A 394 1.83 -3.39 -22.32
N ILE A 395 2.21 -4.14 -21.29
CA ILE A 395 1.51 -5.33 -20.82
C ILE A 395 0.96 -5.03 -19.43
N LEU A 396 -0.34 -5.28 -19.26
CA LEU A 396 -1.02 -5.24 -17.97
C LEU A 396 -1.30 -6.66 -17.49
N SER A 397 -0.82 -6.96 -16.30
CA SER A 397 -0.91 -8.29 -15.70
C SER A 397 -2.09 -8.40 -14.72
N GLU A 398 -2.50 -9.62 -14.39
CA GLU A 398 -3.58 -9.89 -13.41
C GLU A 398 -3.29 -9.28 -12.02
N ASP A 399 -2.02 -9.25 -11.62
CA ASP A 399 -1.52 -8.74 -10.35
C ASP A 399 -1.36 -7.20 -10.31
N TYR A 400 -1.83 -6.49 -11.33
CA TYR A 400 -1.68 -5.04 -11.53
C TYR A 400 -0.27 -4.58 -11.90
N ALA A 401 0.65 -5.48 -12.25
CA ALA A 401 1.94 -5.06 -12.80
C ALA A 401 1.77 -4.42 -14.19
N LEU A 402 2.52 -3.33 -14.42
CA LEU A 402 2.67 -2.68 -15.72
C LEU A 402 4.10 -2.92 -16.23
N GLN A 403 4.21 -3.56 -17.39
CA GLN A 403 5.50 -3.88 -18.01
C GLN A 403 5.58 -3.23 -19.39
N VAL A 404 6.74 -2.66 -19.72
CA VAL A 404 6.98 -2.08 -21.05
C VAL A 404 8.16 -2.74 -21.74
N VAL A 405 7.94 -3.15 -22.98
CA VAL A 405 8.91 -3.78 -23.86
C VAL A 405 9.18 -2.84 -25.03
N GLN A 406 10.45 -2.47 -25.25
CA GLN A 406 10.84 -1.54 -26.33
C GLN A 406 11.87 -2.12 -27.29
N LYS A 407 12.81 -2.92 -26.77
CA LYS A 407 13.86 -3.57 -27.55
C LYS A 407 13.49 -5.04 -27.70
N ALA A 408 13.74 -5.61 -28.88
CA ALA A 408 13.38 -6.99 -29.18
C ALA A 408 13.92 -7.94 -28.10
N GLY A 409 13.01 -8.59 -27.38
CA GLY A 409 13.33 -9.59 -26.35
C GLY A 409 13.80 -9.06 -24.99
N ARG A 410 13.79 -7.74 -24.71
CA ARG A 410 14.15 -7.19 -23.39
C ARG A 410 13.05 -6.29 -22.82
N VAL A 411 12.65 -6.59 -21.59
CA VAL A 411 11.77 -5.73 -20.78
C VAL A 411 12.55 -4.46 -20.42
N SER A 412 11.99 -3.29 -20.74
CA SER A 412 12.64 -2.00 -20.47
C SER A 412 12.56 -1.63 -19.00
N TRP A 413 11.38 -1.82 -18.42
CA TRP A 413 11.12 -1.61 -17.00
C TRP A 413 9.80 -2.30 -16.61
N ARG A 414 9.62 -2.46 -15.30
CA ARG A 414 8.42 -3.00 -14.67
C ARG A 414 8.01 -2.10 -13.51
N ARG A 415 6.70 -1.87 -13.38
CA ARG A 415 6.10 -1.14 -12.25
C ARG A 415 5.10 -2.03 -11.53
N GLU A 416 5.30 -2.18 -10.23
CA GLU A 416 4.45 -3.00 -9.34
C GLU A 416 3.33 -2.17 -8.73
N GLU A 417 2.29 -1.86 -9.51
CA GLU A 417 1.18 -1.01 -9.04
C GLU A 417 0.27 -1.70 -8.00
N ALA A 418 0.50 -2.98 -7.71
CA ALA A 418 -0.12 -3.69 -6.59
C ALA A 418 0.21 -3.07 -5.23
N LEU A 419 1.40 -2.46 -5.10
CA LEU A 419 1.88 -1.84 -3.87
C LEU A 419 1.10 -0.58 -3.47
N ALA A 420 0.30 -0.02 -4.37
CA ALA A 420 -0.67 1.04 -4.06
C ALA A 420 -1.92 0.53 -3.29
N TYR A 421 -1.99 -0.78 -3.00
CA TYR A 421 -3.13 -1.45 -2.36
C TYR A 421 -2.68 -2.40 -1.23
N ILE A 422 -1.75 -1.96 -0.39
CA ILE A 422 -1.30 -2.73 0.79
C ILE A 422 -2.43 -2.81 1.82
N LEU A 423 -2.75 -4.02 2.27
CA LEU A 423 -3.80 -4.29 3.27
C LEU A 423 -3.25 -4.79 4.61
N ALA A 424 -2.13 -5.51 4.59
CA ALA A 424 -1.46 -6.00 5.80
C ALA A 424 0.05 -5.90 5.63
N LEU A 425 0.75 -5.61 6.72
CA LEU A 425 2.18 -5.37 6.70
C LEU A 425 2.82 -5.70 8.04
N GLU A 426 4.01 -6.30 7.98
CA GLU A 426 4.86 -6.58 9.13
C GLU A 426 6.33 -6.34 8.76
N MET A 427 7.14 -5.92 9.74
CA MET A 427 8.60 -5.81 9.59
C MET A 427 9.28 -6.97 10.29
N VAL A 428 10.04 -7.76 9.54
CA VAL A 428 10.75 -8.93 10.04
C VAL A 428 12.24 -8.67 10.06
N ASP A 429 12.90 -9.07 11.14
CA ASP A 429 14.35 -8.97 11.27
C ASP A 429 15.06 -9.84 10.24
N LEU A 430 16.21 -9.38 9.77
CA LEU A 430 17.08 -10.17 8.91
C LEU A 430 17.70 -11.35 9.69
N PRO A 431 18.15 -12.42 9.01
CA PRO A 431 18.86 -13.51 9.64
C PRO A 431 20.22 -13.05 10.20
N VAL A 432 20.68 -13.70 11.27
CA VAL A 432 22.02 -13.48 11.81
C VAL A 432 23.08 -14.06 10.88
N SER A 433 24.30 -13.51 10.94
CA SER A 433 25.44 -14.06 10.19
C SER A 433 25.76 -15.48 10.65
N GLU A 434 26.39 -16.31 9.80
CA GLU A 434 26.80 -17.67 10.18
C GLU A 434 27.71 -17.70 11.42
N ASN A 435 28.56 -16.68 11.58
CA ASN A 435 29.43 -16.56 12.75
C ASN A 435 28.63 -16.32 14.02
N GLN A 436 27.57 -15.51 13.93
CA GLN A 436 26.65 -15.28 15.04
C GLN A 436 25.79 -16.50 15.34
N ALA A 437 25.32 -17.21 14.31
CA ALA A 437 24.60 -18.48 14.47
C ALA A 437 25.44 -19.54 15.21
N LYS A 438 26.75 -19.60 14.93
CA LYS A 438 27.69 -20.47 15.66
C LYS A 438 27.85 -20.08 17.13
N PHE A 439 27.67 -18.80 17.50
CA PHE A 439 27.64 -18.42 18.92
C PHE A 439 26.40 -18.96 19.61
N GLU A 440 25.24 -18.94 18.95
CA GLU A 440 24.01 -19.47 19.55
C GLU A 440 24.12 -20.98 19.79
N ASP A 441 24.69 -21.73 18.84
CA ASP A 441 24.96 -23.17 18.96
C ASP A 441 25.98 -23.51 20.07
N GLU A 442 26.90 -22.59 20.40
CA GLU A 442 27.84 -22.75 21.53
C GLU A 442 27.12 -22.87 22.88
N PHE A 443 26.01 -22.15 23.05
CA PHE A 443 25.31 -22.01 24.34
C PHE A 443 23.98 -22.78 24.41
N GLY A 444 23.54 -23.41 23.32
CA GLY A 444 22.20 -24.02 23.22
C GLY A 444 22.06 -25.45 23.75
N SER A 445 23.15 -26.18 24.02
CA SER A 445 23.09 -27.60 24.40
C SER A 445 23.24 -27.85 25.91
N ASN A 446 22.34 -28.68 26.46
CA ASN A 446 22.43 -29.22 27.82
C ASN A 446 23.45 -30.37 27.89
N ASP A 447 24.67 -30.14 27.42
CA ASP A 447 25.75 -31.13 27.43
C ASP A 447 26.52 -31.12 28.77
N GLU A 448 27.36 -32.14 29.00
CA GLU A 448 28.30 -32.12 30.12
C GLU A 448 29.26 -30.93 30.05
N ILE A 449 29.60 -30.35 31.21
CA ILE A 449 30.42 -29.13 31.33
C ILE A 449 31.74 -29.21 30.54
N PHE A 450 32.38 -30.38 30.52
CA PHE A 450 33.64 -30.58 29.79
C PHE A 450 33.45 -30.52 28.26
N VAL A 451 32.33 -31.07 27.76
CA VAL A 451 31.98 -31.00 26.34
C VAL A 451 31.66 -29.56 25.94
N MET A 452 30.93 -28.82 26.78
CA MET A 452 30.68 -27.39 26.57
C MET A 452 31.99 -26.58 26.52
N PHE A 453 32.93 -26.87 27.42
CA PHE A 453 34.24 -26.19 27.43
C PHE A 453 35.06 -26.46 26.16
N ILE A 454 35.12 -27.71 25.70
CA ILE A 454 35.81 -28.07 24.44
C ILE A 454 35.13 -27.42 23.24
N LYS A 455 33.80 -27.44 23.17
CA LYS A 455 33.01 -26.76 22.13
C LYS A 455 33.36 -25.27 22.07
N ARG A 456 33.34 -24.58 23.21
CA ARG A 456 33.71 -23.17 23.34
C ARG A 456 35.14 -22.90 22.88
N LEU A 457 36.11 -23.68 23.35
CA LEU A 457 37.51 -23.50 22.94
C LEU A 457 37.68 -23.68 21.43
N ARG A 458 37.02 -24.68 20.84
CA ARG A 458 37.06 -24.93 19.39
C ARG A 458 36.42 -23.78 18.60
N ALA A 459 35.29 -23.25 19.06
CA ALA A 459 34.63 -22.11 18.45
C ALA A 459 35.51 -20.85 18.47
N GLN A 460 36.08 -20.52 19.64
CA GLN A 460 36.98 -19.37 19.81
C GLN A 460 38.26 -19.50 18.98
N LEU A 461 38.86 -20.70 18.90
CA LEU A 461 40.04 -20.93 18.07
C LEU A 461 39.71 -20.79 16.57
N SER A 462 38.53 -21.24 16.14
CA SER A 462 38.03 -21.05 14.78
C SER A 462 37.84 -19.56 14.45
N GLN A 463 37.33 -18.78 15.41
CA GLN A 463 37.17 -17.32 15.25
C GLN A 463 38.50 -16.60 15.19
N LEU A 464 39.47 -16.98 16.03
CA LEU A 464 40.82 -16.44 15.97
C LEU A 464 41.47 -16.75 14.61
N LYS A 465 41.29 -17.97 14.10
CA LYS A 465 41.76 -18.34 12.76
C LYS A 465 41.14 -17.44 11.69
N LEU A 466 39.82 -17.23 11.71
CA LEU A 466 39.11 -16.33 10.79
C LEU A 466 39.59 -14.88 10.90
N PHE A 467 39.78 -14.39 12.13
CA PHE A 467 40.29 -13.04 12.38
C PHE A 467 41.70 -12.85 11.81
N VAL A 468 42.60 -13.81 12.01
CA VAL A 468 43.96 -13.77 11.46
C VAL A 468 43.93 -13.81 9.94
N ILE A 469 43.10 -14.67 9.34
CA ILE A 469 42.91 -14.72 7.88
C ILE A 469 42.43 -13.36 7.36
N LYS A 470 41.34 -12.81 7.92
CA LYS A 470 40.80 -11.49 7.52
C LYS A 470 41.82 -10.36 7.70
N MET A 471 42.63 -10.39 8.76
CA MET A 471 43.70 -9.41 8.97
C MET A 471 44.81 -9.54 7.93
N VAL A 472 45.22 -10.77 7.60
CA VAL A 472 46.20 -11.04 6.54
C VAL A 472 45.66 -10.63 5.18
N GLU A 473 44.40 -10.93 4.86
CA GLU A 473 43.71 -10.49 3.64
C GLU A 473 43.63 -8.97 3.58
N LYS A 474 43.29 -8.27 4.67
CA LYS A 474 43.27 -6.80 4.70
C LYS A 474 44.67 -6.18 4.54
N LEU A 475 45.69 -6.84 5.07
CA LEU A 475 47.10 -6.47 4.88
C LEU A 475 47.60 -6.75 3.45
N GLN A 476 47.08 -7.80 2.80
CA GLN A 476 47.43 -8.20 1.42
C GLN A 476 46.61 -7.45 0.36
N GLY A 477 45.35 -7.08 0.64
CA GLY A 477 44.43 -6.35 -0.23
C GLY A 477 44.79 -4.88 -0.45
N LEU A 478 45.76 -4.34 0.29
CA LEU A 478 46.51 -3.13 -0.11
C LEU A 478 47.41 -3.35 -1.35
N ARG A 479 47.46 -4.58 -1.87
CA ARG A 479 48.10 -4.98 -3.12
C ARG A 479 47.21 -5.97 -3.89
N HIS A 480 46.15 -5.52 -4.54
CA HIS A 480 45.60 -6.30 -5.65
C HIS A 480 46.43 -6.03 -6.92
N PRO A 481 47.09 -7.04 -7.52
CA PRO A 481 47.42 -6.99 -8.94
C PRO A 481 46.12 -7.16 -9.72
N ALA A 482 45.87 -6.28 -10.68
CA ALA A 482 44.72 -6.37 -11.58
C ALA A 482 44.61 -7.78 -12.20
N PRO A 483 43.51 -8.51 -12.00
CA PRO A 483 43.22 -9.69 -12.80
C PRO A 483 42.69 -9.23 -14.16
N THR A 484 43.07 -9.95 -15.20
CA THR A 484 42.61 -9.79 -16.59
C THR A 484 41.18 -10.32 -16.74
N LEU A 485 40.20 -9.62 -16.16
CA LEU A 485 38.76 -9.85 -16.37
C LEU A 485 38.12 -8.54 -16.86
N SER A 486 37.07 -8.65 -17.68
CA SER A 486 36.33 -7.51 -18.21
C SER A 486 35.69 -6.71 -17.08
N ASP A 487 35.67 -5.37 -17.20
CA ASP A 487 35.04 -4.48 -16.21
C ASP A 487 33.56 -4.87 -15.91
N GLU A 488 32.83 -5.45 -16.87
CA GLU A 488 31.44 -5.91 -16.69
C GLU A 488 31.26 -7.16 -15.80
N ASP A 489 32.28 -8.01 -15.68
CA ASP A 489 32.21 -9.22 -14.83
C ASP A 489 32.56 -8.89 -13.38
N ILE A 490 33.42 -7.87 -13.17
CA ILE A 490 33.79 -7.35 -11.85
C ILE A 490 32.58 -6.65 -11.20
N ASP A 491 31.87 -5.81 -11.96
CA ASP A 491 30.67 -5.12 -11.47
C ASP A 491 29.57 -6.11 -11.05
N GLN A 492 29.41 -7.25 -11.75
CA GLN A 492 28.41 -8.27 -11.40
C GLN A 492 28.79 -9.09 -10.17
N GLU A 493 30.06 -9.48 -10.02
CA GLU A 493 30.52 -10.19 -8.82
C GLU A 493 30.48 -9.27 -7.59
N GLU A 494 30.81 -7.99 -7.74
CA GLU A 494 30.68 -6.99 -6.65
C GLU A 494 29.21 -6.79 -6.25
N ASP A 495 28.29 -6.65 -7.22
CA ASP A 495 26.85 -6.54 -6.97
C ASP A 495 26.28 -7.78 -6.25
N GLU A 496 26.70 -9.00 -6.63
CA GLU A 496 26.23 -10.24 -5.98
C GLU A 496 26.72 -10.36 -4.52
N ILE A 497 27.98 -9.98 -4.25
CA ILE A 497 28.55 -9.99 -2.90
C ILE A 497 27.86 -8.94 -2.01
N GLU A 498 27.63 -7.73 -2.54
CA GLU A 498 26.89 -6.68 -1.82
C GLU A 498 25.45 -7.11 -1.51
N GLU A 499 24.79 -7.85 -2.41
CA GLU A 499 23.43 -8.35 -2.20
C GLU A 499 23.34 -9.39 -1.08
N GLU A 500 24.33 -10.26 -0.93
CA GLU A 500 24.40 -11.25 0.15
C GLU A 500 24.72 -10.60 1.52
N GLU A 501 25.68 -9.67 1.57
CA GLU A 501 26.01 -8.94 2.81
C GLU A 501 24.81 -8.12 3.31
N ASP A 502 24.04 -7.53 2.39
CA ASP A 502 22.85 -6.76 2.69
C ASP A 502 21.65 -7.58 3.21
N MET A 503 21.67 -8.91 3.07
CA MET A 503 20.63 -9.82 3.56
C MET A 503 20.95 -10.40 4.94
N ILE A 504 21.96 -9.85 5.61
CA ILE A 504 22.33 -10.19 6.98
C ILE A 504 21.94 -9.05 7.92
N ARG A 505 21.54 -9.41 9.13
CA ARG A 505 21.18 -8.45 10.19
C ARG A 505 22.37 -7.56 10.55
N ASP A 506 22.13 -6.25 10.52
CA ASP A 506 23.08 -5.25 11.01
C ASP A 506 23.14 -5.25 12.55
N GLU A 507 24.23 -4.71 13.11
CA GLU A 507 24.49 -4.69 14.56
C GLU A 507 23.34 -4.00 15.34
N PHE A 508 22.77 -2.95 14.77
CA PHE A 508 21.70 -2.16 15.38
C PHE A 508 20.28 -2.58 14.96
N ASN A 509 20.16 -3.64 14.13
CA ASN A 509 18.89 -4.14 13.61
C ASN A 509 18.01 -3.04 12.99
N LEU A 510 18.62 -2.12 12.25
CA LEU A 510 17.98 -1.04 11.51
C LEU A 510 17.46 -1.54 10.16
N HIS A 511 18.08 -2.59 9.61
CA HIS A 511 17.73 -3.19 8.33
C HIS A 511 16.79 -4.38 8.55
N LYS A 512 15.62 -4.31 7.93
CA LYS A 512 14.53 -5.29 8.08
C LYS A 512 13.92 -5.60 6.73
N VAL A 513 13.22 -6.72 6.64
CA VAL A 513 12.37 -7.05 5.49
C VAL A 513 10.95 -6.63 5.82
N ILE A 514 10.42 -5.71 5.02
CA ILE A 514 9.02 -5.31 5.05
C ILE A 514 8.24 -6.34 4.24
N VAL A 515 7.41 -7.13 4.92
CA VAL A 515 6.53 -8.09 4.27
C VAL A 515 5.17 -7.43 4.08
N ALA A 516 4.78 -7.21 2.82
CA ALA A 516 3.54 -6.52 2.47
C ALA A 516 2.59 -7.45 1.70
N VAL A 517 1.32 -7.48 2.10
CA VAL A 517 0.24 -8.22 1.43
C VAL A 517 -0.74 -7.24 0.81
N THR A 518 -1.02 -7.43 -0.48
CA THR A 518 -1.80 -6.48 -1.30
C THR A 518 -3.18 -7.01 -1.68
N LYS A 519 -4.14 -6.11 -1.98
CA LYS A 519 -5.52 -6.43 -2.41
C LYS A 519 -5.64 -7.54 -3.46
N PRO A 520 -4.82 -7.61 -4.54
CA PRO A 520 -4.94 -8.69 -5.54
C PRO A 520 -4.42 -10.05 -5.07
N GLY A 521 -3.90 -10.19 -3.84
CA GLY A 521 -3.32 -11.46 -3.36
C GLY A 521 -1.83 -11.60 -3.66
N LYS A 522 -1.14 -10.49 -3.95
CA LYS A 522 0.32 -10.46 -4.15
C LYS A 522 1.04 -10.09 -2.85
N ILE A 523 2.12 -10.80 -2.57
CA ILE A 523 2.96 -10.69 -1.38
C ILE A 523 4.34 -10.25 -1.81
N PHE A 524 4.92 -9.28 -1.11
CA PHE A 524 6.23 -8.73 -1.38
C PHE A 524 7.12 -8.80 -0.14
N GLY A 525 8.40 -9.13 -0.33
CA GLY A 525 9.47 -8.82 0.61
C GLY A 525 10.25 -7.62 0.11
N ILE A 526 10.18 -6.50 0.82
CA ILE A 526 10.82 -5.24 0.46
C ILE A 526 11.93 -4.95 1.47
N ARG A 527 13.11 -4.60 1.00
CA ARG A 527 14.21 -4.20 1.89
C ARG A 527 13.92 -2.83 2.50
N SER A 528 14.01 -2.71 3.83
CA SER A 528 13.68 -1.44 4.51
C SER A 528 14.66 -0.31 4.19
N HIS A 529 15.92 -0.60 3.89
CA HIS A 529 16.94 0.43 3.67
C HIS A 529 16.89 1.06 2.26
N THR A 530 16.69 0.26 1.21
CA THR A 530 16.66 0.71 -0.19
C THR A 530 15.26 0.80 -0.79
N GLY A 531 14.29 0.07 -0.23
CA GLY A 531 12.99 -0.13 -0.85
C GLY A 531 13.00 -1.09 -2.06
N LYS A 532 14.11 -1.77 -2.34
CA LYS A 532 14.17 -2.80 -3.40
C LYS A 532 13.30 -4.02 -3.03
N ILE A 533 12.64 -4.60 -4.02
CA ILE A 533 11.86 -5.84 -3.86
C ILE A 533 12.84 -7.02 -3.94
N VAL A 534 12.96 -7.78 -2.85
CA VAL A 534 13.84 -8.96 -2.75
C VAL A 534 13.16 -10.18 -3.34
N TRP A 535 11.90 -10.40 -3.00
CA TRP A 535 11.10 -11.51 -3.49
C TRP A 535 9.64 -11.13 -3.61
N GLN A 536 8.90 -11.86 -4.44
CA GLN A 536 7.49 -11.65 -4.66
C GLN A 536 6.76 -12.97 -4.92
N HIS A 537 5.54 -13.09 -4.42
CA HIS A 537 4.70 -14.26 -4.61
C HIS A 537 3.25 -13.84 -4.89
N TYR A 538 2.56 -14.55 -5.79
CA TYR A 538 1.19 -14.20 -6.19
C TYR A 538 0.25 -15.39 -6.02
N LEU A 539 -0.83 -15.15 -5.28
CA LEU A 539 -1.87 -16.12 -4.99
C LEU A 539 -3.19 -15.61 -5.59
N SER A 540 -3.56 -16.13 -6.75
CA SER A 540 -4.73 -15.68 -7.51
C SER A 540 -6.08 -15.96 -6.83
N ASP A 541 -6.13 -16.96 -5.95
CA ASP A 541 -7.32 -17.36 -5.20
C ASP A 541 -7.44 -16.64 -3.84
N LEU A 542 -6.41 -15.90 -3.40
CA LEU A 542 -6.42 -15.18 -2.13
C LEU A 542 -7.14 -13.83 -2.28
N VAL A 543 -8.23 -13.65 -1.54
CA VAL A 543 -9.05 -12.43 -1.55
C VAL A 543 -9.16 -11.88 -0.12
N PRO A 544 -9.17 -10.54 0.08
CA PRO A 544 -9.37 -9.96 1.40
C PRO A 544 -10.75 -10.25 1.99
N TYR A 545 -10.84 -10.24 3.32
CA TYR A 545 -12.11 -10.14 4.03
C TYR A 545 -12.69 -8.75 3.81
N ASN A 546 -14.00 -8.66 3.56
CA ASN A 546 -14.71 -7.39 3.46
C ASN A 546 -15.52 -7.19 4.74
N LYS A 547 -15.08 -6.25 5.59
CA LYS A 547 -15.81 -5.80 6.78
C LYS A 547 -16.45 -4.44 6.48
N PHE A 548 -17.69 -4.47 5.97
CA PHE A 548 -18.53 -3.29 5.68
C PHE A 548 -17.86 -2.16 4.88
N GLY A 549 -17.08 -2.51 3.86
CA GLY A 549 -16.40 -1.55 2.99
C GLY A 549 -14.90 -1.41 3.25
N GLU A 550 -14.41 -1.87 4.41
CA GLU A 550 -12.98 -2.00 4.68
C GLU A 550 -12.48 -3.39 4.33
N LEU A 551 -11.51 -3.45 3.43
CA LEU A 551 -10.85 -4.68 3.03
C LEU A 551 -9.70 -4.95 4.01
N SER A 552 -9.65 -6.16 4.56
CA SER A 552 -8.59 -6.55 5.51
C SER A 552 -8.06 -7.95 5.19
N MET A 553 -6.75 -8.12 5.33
CA MET A 553 -6.07 -9.41 5.43
C MET A 553 -5.27 -9.44 6.72
N LEU A 554 -4.88 -10.63 7.15
CA LEU A 554 -4.05 -10.79 8.35
C LEU A 554 -2.71 -11.36 7.95
N LEU A 555 -1.65 -10.76 8.48
CA LEU A 555 -0.27 -11.22 8.40
C LEU A 555 0.22 -11.40 9.84
N LEU A 556 0.62 -12.62 10.19
CA LEU A 556 1.00 -12.99 11.54
C LEU A 556 2.40 -13.59 11.54
N ILE A 557 3.31 -13.05 12.36
CA ILE A 557 4.65 -13.60 12.55
C ILE A 557 4.56 -14.76 13.56
N GLN A 558 4.73 -15.99 13.10
CA GLN A 558 4.73 -17.17 13.97
C GLN A 558 6.10 -17.41 14.61
N ARG A 559 7.18 -17.23 13.83
CA ARG A 559 8.57 -17.41 14.28
C ARG A 559 9.47 -16.38 13.61
N THR A 560 10.29 -15.71 14.43
CA THR A 560 11.30 -14.73 13.99
C THR A 560 12.60 -15.43 13.59
N THR A 561 13.62 -14.67 13.20
CA THR A 561 14.96 -15.19 12.86
C THR A 561 15.82 -15.54 14.07
N ALA A 562 15.29 -15.39 15.29
CA ALA A 562 16.05 -15.54 16.54
C ALA A 562 16.30 -16.99 16.97
N HIS A 563 15.79 -17.99 16.24
CA HIS A 563 15.89 -19.40 16.62
C HIS A 563 16.62 -20.20 15.55
N PHE A 564 17.95 -20.14 15.53
CA PHE A 564 18.75 -20.99 14.64
C PHE A 564 18.72 -22.45 15.14
N PRO A 565 18.57 -23.48 14.28
CA PRO A 565 18.59 -23.50 12.81
C PRO A 565 17.20 -23.40 12.14
N HIS A 566 16.15 -23.06 12.88
CA HIS A 566 14.79 -23.06 12.34
C HIS A 566 14.52 -21.82 11.47
N PRO A 567 13.97 -21.97 10.24
CA PRO A 567 13.72 -20.83 9.37
C PRO A 567 12.59 -19.94 9.91
N PRO A 568 12.63 -18.61 9.73
CA PRO A 568 11.52 -17.74 10.12
C PRO A 568 10.25 -18.10 9.34
N GLN A 569 9.08 -17.84 9.94
CA GLN A 569 7.79 -18.22 9.38
C GLN A 569 6.72 -17.17 9.66
N CYS A 570 6.04 -16.75 8.59
CA CYS A 570 4.85 -15.90 8.64
C CYS A 570 3.65 -16.64 8.07
N ALA A 571 2.48 -16.39 8.65
CA ALA A 571 1.20 -16.91 8.21
C ALA A 571 0.33 -15.77 7.68
N ILE A 572 -0.24 -15.96 6.49
CA ILE A 572 -1.15 -15.04 5.83
C ILE A 572 -2.52 -15.69 5.80
N ILE A 573 -3.54 -14.96 6.26
CA ILE A 573 -4.91 -15.44 6.33
C ILE A 573 -5.82 -14.48 5.57
N GLY A 574 -6.51 -15.03 4.59
CA GLY A 574 -7.51 -14.34 3.76
C GLY A 574 -8.68 -15.27 3.46
N LYS A 575 -9.48 -14.91 2.45
CA LYS A 575 -10.63 -15.68 1.98
C LYS A 575 -10.30 -16.31 0.63
N ASN A 576 -10.68 -17.56 0.43
CA ASN A 576 -10.60 -18.20 -0.89
C ASN A 576 -11.67 -17.61 -1.82
N LYS A 577 -11.25 -17.18 -3.02
CA LYS A 577 -12.12 -16.63 -4.06
C LYS A 577 -13.25 -17.58 -4.49
N ARG A 578 -12.99 -18.88 -4.55
CA ARG A 578 -13.90 -19.89 -5.12
C ARG A 578 -14.90 -20.43 -4.10
N THR A 579 -14.42 -20.84 -2.93
CA THR A 579 -15.23 -21.47 -1.88
C THR A 579 -15.81 -20.45 -0.89
N GLY A 580 -15.12 -19.31 -0.73
CA GLY A 580 -15.44 -18.31 0.27
C GLY A 580 -15.06 -18.70 1.70
N ASN A 581 -14.32 -19.80 1.87
CA ASN A 581 -13.74 -20.25 3.13
C ASN A 581 -12.48 -19.45 3.49
N GLY A 582 -11.98 -19.61 4.71
CA GLY A 582 -10.68 -19.10 5.10
C GLY A 582 -9.56 -19.82 4.36
N MET A 583 -8.56 -19.06 3.96
CA MET A 583 -7.38 -19.52 3.24
C MET A 583 -6.14 -19.14 4.04
N LEU A 584 -5.28 -20.12 4.31
CA LEU A 584 -4.04 -19.97 5.06
C LEU A 584 -2.84 -20.23 4.14
N PHE A 585 -1.85 -19.35 4.18
CA PHE A 585 -0.61 -19.51 3.43
C PHE A 585 0.59 -19.19 4.32
N THR A 586 1.58 -20.08 4.34
CA THR A 586 2.80 -19.89 5.14
C THR A 586 4.03 -19.73 4.26
N ILE A 587 4.86 -18.75 4.62
CA ILE A 587 6.03 -18.36 3.83
C ILE A 587 7.19 -18.00 4.75
N ASN A 588 8.40 -18.27 4.28
CA ASN A 588 9.59 -17.70 4.87
C ASN A 588 9.67 -16.20 4.50
N PRO A 589 9.57 -15.28 5.47
CA PRO A 589 9.53 -13.84 5.19
C PRO A 589 10.85 -13.26 4.66
N THR A 590 11.99 -13.90 4.89
CA THR A 590 13.30 -13.37 4.44
C THR A 590 13.63 -13.83 3.03
N LEU A 591 13.39 -15.12 2.72
CA LEU A 591 13.73 -15.73 1.42
C LEU A 591 12.55 -15.79 0.44
N GLY A 592 11.31 -15.65 0.90
CA GLY A 592 10.12 -15.81 0.06
C GLY A 592 9.81 -17.27 -0.33
N THR A 593 10.48 -18.25 0.28
CA THR A 593 10.27 -19.66 0.00
C THR A 593 9.02 -20.19 0.70
N VAL A 594 8.22 -20.99 -0.03
CA VAL A 594 7.01 -21.62 0.53
C VAL A 594 7.42 -22.73 1.48
N ILE A 595 6.84 -22.74 2.68
CA ILE A 595 7.10 -23.76 3.70
C ILE A 595 6.28 -25.01 3.37
N LYS A 596 6.89 -26.20 3.53
CA LYS A 596 6.33 -27.50 3.09
C LYS A 596 4.92 -27.80 3.62
N ASP A 597 4.54 -27.20 4.75
CA ASP A 597 3.26 -27.46 5.43
C ASP A 597 2.06 -26.83 4.70
N THR A 598 2.27 -25.89 3.78
CA THR A 598 1.20 -25.30 2.95
C THR A 598 1.46 -25.50 1.46
N PRO A 599 0.45 -25.88 0.67
CA PRO A 599 0.61 -25.97 -0.77
C PRO A 599 0.89 -24.59 -1.39
N SER A 600 1.55 -24.57 -2.55
CA SER A 600 1.94 -23.33 -3.24
C SER A 600 0.76 -22.44 -3.64
N HIS A 601 -0.44 -23.00 -3.78
CA HIS A 601 -1.67 -22.26 -4.07
C HIS A 601 -2.43 -21.85 -2.80
N GLY A 602 -1.90 -22.12 -1.60
CA GLY A 602 -2.53 -21.87 -0.30
C GLY A 602 -3.49 -22.95 0.16
N LEU A 603 -3.59 -23.12 1.48
CA LEU A 603 -4.44 -24.13 2.12
C LEU A 603 -5.85 -23.58 2.33
N ASP A 604 -6.85 -24.20 1.70
CA ASP A 604 -8.25 -23.96 2.05
C ASP A 604 -8.56 -24.67 3.36
N LEU A 605 -9.02 -23.91 4.36
CA LEU A 605 -9.32 -24.44 5.69
C LEU A 605 -10.60 -25.29 5.71
N GLY A 606 -11.45 -25.19 4.68
CA GLY A 606 -12.73 -25.90 4.59
C GLY A 606 -13.88 -25.24 5.34
N TYR A 607 -13.63 -24.14 6.05
CA TYR A 607 -14.61 -23.45 6.88
C TYR A 607 -14.41 -21.93 6.86
N LYS A 608 -15.38 -21.15 7.37
CA LYS A 608 -15.37 -19.67 7.29
C LYS A 608 -14.81 -19.07 8.56
N VAL A 609 -13.66 -18.42 8.46
CA VAL A 609 -12.99 -17.79 9.60
C VAL A 609 -13.69 -16.48 9.98
N LEU A 610 -14.15 -16.38 11.23
CA LEU A 610 -14.73 -15.16 11.81
C LEU A 610 -13.69 -14.29 12.50
N GLN A 611 -12.79 -14.91 13.27
CA GLN A 611 -11.77 -14.24 14.05
C GLN A 611 -10.50 -15.08 14.13
N VAL A 612 -9.38 -14.38 14.22
CA VAL A 612 -8.05 -14.95 14.36
C VAL A 612 -7.34 -14.28 15.51
N SER A 613 -6.60 -15.03 16.32
CA SER A 613 -5.71 -14.51 17.34
C SER A 613 -4.38 -15.25 17.32
N LEU A 614 -3.27 -14.51 17.40
CA LEU A 614 -1.95 -15.09 17.63
C LEU A 614 -1.77 -15.31 19.14
N LEU A 615 -1.26 -16.48 19.51
CA LEU A 615 -0.94 -16.85 20.89
C LEU A 615 0.51 -16.51 21.22
N ASN A 616 0.78 -16.15 22.47
CA ASN A 616 2.15 -15.94 22.95
C ASN A 616 2.87 -17.26 23.33
N HIS A 617 2.12 -18.37 23.40
CA HIS A 617 2.69 -19.68 23.70
C HIS A 617 3.39 -20.24 22.48
N ILE A 618 4.51 -20.89 22.73
CA ILE A 618 5.42 -21.40 21.73
C ILE A 618 5.42 -22.93 21.80
N ASP A 619 5.40 -23.61 20.67
CA ASP A 619 5.50 -25.07 20.60
C ASP A 619 6.96 -25.58 20.67
N SER A 620 7.16 -26.90 20.56
CA SER A 620 8.50 -27.51 20.56
C SER A 620 9.39 -27.06 19.40
N ASN A 621 8.80 -26.51 18.33
CA ASN A 621 9.49 -26.03 17.13
C ASN A 621 9.65 -24.50 17.15
N PHE A 622 9.44 -23.85 18.29
CA PHE A 622 9.50 -22.40 18.41
C PHE A 622 8.45 -21.62 17.60
N LEU A 623 7.31 -22.25 17.28
CA LEU A 623 6.19 -21.61 16.57
C LEU A 623 5.14 -21.09 17.55
N LYS A 624 4.74 -19.83 17.37
CA LYS A 624 3.55 -19.28 18.03
C LYS A 624 2.28 -19.87 17.41
N GLY A 625 1.38 -20.36 18.27
CA GLY A 625 0.09 -20.90 17.85
C GLY A 625 -0.86 -19.81 17.34
N ILE A 626 -1.66 -20.14 16.34
CA ILE A 626 -2.75 -19.32 15.80
C ILE A 626 -4.06 -19.99 16.17
N LEU A 627 -4.98 -19.19 16.69
CA LEU A 627 -6.33 -19.60 17.03
C LEU A 627 -7.29 -19.05 15.98
N LEU A 628 -8.04 -19.94 15.34
CA LEU A 628 -9.01 -19.65 14.29
C LEU A 628 -10.42 -19.99 14.79
N MET A 629 -11.32 -19.01 14.79
CA MET A 629 -12.74 -19.24 15.11
C MET A 629 -13.55 -19.39 13.83
N ASP A 630 -14.28 -20.49 13.72
CA ASP A 630 -15.20 -20.78 12.62
C ASP A 630 -16.60 -20.16 12.85
N ASN A 631 -17.43 -20.16 11.81
CA ASN A 631 -18.82 -19.71 11.82
C ASN A 631 -19.70 -20.47 12.83
N ASP A 632 -19.42 -21.76 13.05
CA ASP A 632 -20.08 -22.57 14.07
C ASP A 632 -19.50 -22.36 15.48
N LYS A 633 -18.65 -21.34 15.66
CA LYS A 633 -17.95 -21.01 16.93
C LYS A 633 -17.02 -22.12 17.41
N LYS A 634 -16.64 -23.03 16.51
CA LYS A 634 -15.60 -24.02 16.73
C LYS A 634 -14.24 -23.36 16.64
N ILE A 635 -13.33 -23.76 17.52
CA ILE A 635 -11.97 -23.25 17.58
C ILE A 635 -11.02 -24.26 16.96
N HIS A 636 -10.23 -23.79 16.01
CA HIS A 636 -9.17 -24.53 15.35
C HIS A 636 -7.82 -23.93 15.74
N LEU A 637 -6.81 -24.78 15.90
CA LEU A 637 -5.45 -24.39 16.26
C LEU A 637 -4.52 -24.69 15.10
N TYR A 638 -3.59 -23.77 14.84
CA TYR A 638 -2.55 -23.96 13.84
C TYR A 638 -1.20 -23.45 14.35
N PRO A 639 -0.12 -24.24 14.31
CA PRO A 639 -0.08 -25.68 14.00
C PRO A 639 -0.76 -26.54 15.08
N GLU A 640 -1.11 -27.79 14.76
CA GLU A 640 -1.77 -28.71 15.71
C GLU A 640 -0.89 -29.07 16.91
N SER A 641 0.44 -28.95 16.78
CA SER A 641 1.44 -29.18 17.82
C SER A 641 1.25 -28.29 19.07
N ILE A 642 0.57 -27.15 18.94
CA ILE A 642 0.35 -26.23 20.08
C ILE A 642 -0.71 -26.74 21.06
N GLY A 643 -1.59 -27.65 20.62
CA GLY A 643 -2.70 -28.20 21.42
C GLY A 643 -2.31 -28.63 22.85
N PRO A 644 -1.31 -29.52 23.04
CA PRO A 644 -0.89 -29.96 24.37
C PRO A 644 -0.32 -28.84 25.24
N VAL A 645 0.37 -27.85 24.65
CA VAL A 645 1.02 -26.75 25.39
C VAL A 645 -0.01 -25.83 26.03
N ILE A 646 -1.11 -25.56 25.32
CA ILE A 646 -2.09 -24.56 25.77
C ILE A 646 -3.20 -25.13 26.65
N GLN A 647 -3.26 -26.44 26.85
CA GLN A 647 -4.39 -27.09 27.54
C GLN A 647 -4.66 -26.54 28.95
N THR A 648 -3.61 -26.12 29.66
CA THR A 648 -3.70 -25.49 30.99
C THR A 648 -4.09 -24.00 30.93
N SER A 649 -3.82 -23.31 29.82
CA SER A 649 -4.09 -21.89 29.64
C SER A 649 -5.37 -21.59 28.86
N LEU A 650 -6.00 -22.60 28.21
CA LEU A 650 -7.27 -22.46 27.47
C LEU A 650 -8.36 -21.65 28.20
N PRO A 651 -8.67 -21.90 29.49
CA PRO A 651 -9.76 -21.17 30.18
C PRO A 651 -9.45 -19.68 30.41
N LYS A 652 -8.19 -19.28 30.26
CA LYS A 652 -7.71 -17.90 30.42
C LYS A 652 -7.69 -17.13 29.09
N LEU A 653 -7.97 -17.81 27.98
CA LEU A 653 -8.01 -17.18 26.66
C LEU A 653 -9.43 -16.71 26.37
N TYR A 654 -9.53 -15.43 25.99
CA TYR A 654 -10.77 -14.77 25.65
C TYR A 654 -10.67 -14.19 24.24
N LEU A 655 -11.79 -14.22 23.54
CA LEU A 655 -11.96 -13.67 22.20
C LEU A 655 -13.15 -12.72 22.21
N HIS A 656 -13.19 -11.77 21.30
CA HIS A 656 -14.32 -10.86 21.18
C HIS A 656 -14.69 -10.69 19.71
N LEU A 657 -15.97 -10.92 19.40
CA LEU A 657 -16.54 -10.66 18.09
C LEU A 657 -17.39 -9.41 18.16
N THR A 658 -17.21 -8.54 17.17
CA THR A 658 -18.07 -7.37 16.96
C THR A 658 -18.94 -7.64 15.75
N ASP A 659 -20.25 -7.76 15.97
CA ASP A 659 -21.22 -7.81 14.89
C ASP A 659 -21.72 -6.38 14.60
N LEU A 660 -21.26 -5.84 13.47
CA LEU A 660 -21.62 -4.50 13.01
C LEU A 660 -23.05 -4.44 12.43
N ASN A 661 -23.65 -5.59 12.08
CA ASN A 661 -25.06 -5.60 11.64
C ASN A 661 -26.01 -5.35 12.79
N THR A 662 -25.66 -5.77 13.99
CA THR A 662 -26.49 -5.63 15.20
C THR A 662 -25.93 -4.57 16.17
N ASN A 663 -24.68 -4.14 15.98
CA ASN A 663 -23.87 -3.36 16.92
C ASN A 663 -23.76 -4.02 18.30
N ILE A 664 -23.63 -5.35 18.29
CA ILE A 664 -23.40 -6.15 19.48
C ILE A 664 -21.95 -6.61 19.49
N ILE A 665 -21.28 -6.37 20.61
CA ILE A 665 -19.96 -6.93 20.89
C ILE A 665 -20.17 -8.09 21.85
N THR A 666 -19.71 -9.27 21.47
CA THR A 666 -19.83 -10.51 22.26
C THR A 666 -18.45 -11.02 22.62
N GLY A 667 -18.21 -11.25 23.91
CA GLY A 667 -17.00 -11.91 24.40
C GLY A 667 -17.21 -13.41 24.55
N TYR A 668 -16.20 -14.17 24.16
CA TYR A 668 -16.18 -15.62 24.22
C TYR A 668 -15.00 -16.11 25.06
N ARG A 669 -15.23 -17.18 25.82
CA ARG A 669 -14.19 -17.97 26.47
C ARG A 669 -14.05 -19.30 25.74
N ILE A 670 -12.83 -19.81 25.66
CA ILE A 670 -12.56 -21.10 25.02
C ILE A 670 -12.74 -22.22 26.04
N ILE A 671 -13.56 -23.21 25.68
CA ILE A 671 -13.81 -24.42 26.46
C ILE A 671 -13.48 -25.67 25.64
N ASN A 672 -13.08 -26.73 26.32
CA ASN A 672 -12.85 -28.03 25.68
C ASN A 672 -14.03 -28.97 25.97
N THR A 673 -14.81 -29.28 24.94
CA THR A 673 -15.98 -30.16 25.03
C THR A 673 -15.59 -31.57 24.61
N LYS A 674 -15.80 -32.56 25.50
CA LYS A 674 -15.36 -33.97 25.32
C LYS A 674 -15.72 -34.62 23.97
N ASN A 675 -16.80 -34.18 23.31
CA ASN A 675 -17.29 -34.78 22.06
C ASN A 675 -17.19 -33.85 20.82
N GLN A 676 -16.93 -32.55 20.98
CA GLN A 676 -17.00 -31.57 19.88
C GLN A 676 -15.71 -30.77 19.67
N GLY A 677 -14.68 -31.02 20.49
CA GLY A 677 -13.40 -30.33 20.44
C GLY A 677 -13.46 -28.97 21.15
N LEU A 678 -12.58 -28.06 20.75
CA LEU A 678 -12.52 -26.71 21.30
C LEU A 678 -13.67 -25.85 20.76
N MET A 679 -14.42 -25.23 21.66
CA MET A 679 -15.56 -24.38 21.33
C MET A 679 -15.47 -23.04 22.06
N ALA A 680 -16.06 -22.02 21.45
CA ALA A 680 -16.18 -20.69 22.03
C ALA A 680 -17.55 -20.52 22.71
N GLU A 681 -17.54 -20.39 24.04
CA GLU A 681 -18.72 -20.13 24.87
C GLU A 681 -18.88 -18.62 25.09
N ALA A 682 -20.07 -18.08 24.83
CA ALA A 682 -20.34 -16.66 25.04
C ALA A 682 -20.42 -16.34 26.54
N VAL A 683 -19.62 -15.37 27.01
CA VAL A 683 -19.54 -14.96 28.42
C VAL A 683 -20.29 -13.66 28.68
N TRP A 684 -20.14 -12.69 27.78
CA TRP A 684 -20.75 -11.37 27.92
C TRP A 684 -21.17 -10.83 26.56
N ASN A 685 -22.14 -9.91 26.57
CA ASN A 685 -22.53 -9.15 25.40
C ASN A 685 -22.78 -7.68 25.76
N VAL A 686 -22.43 -6.78 24.86
CA VAL A 686 -22.69 -5.34 24.97
C VAL A 686 -23.41 -4.91 23.70
N ASN A 687 -24.64 -4.40 23.85
CA ASN A 687 -25.44 -3.89 22.74
C ASN A 687 -25.40 -2.37 22.73
N LEU A 688 -24.83 -1.77 21.68
CA LEU A 688 -24.71 -0.32 21.53
C LEU A 688 -25.88 0.33 20.77
N ASN A 689 -26.98 -0.40 20.53
CA ASN A 689 -28.21 0.05 19.88
C ASN A 689 -28.01 0.71 18.50
N LYS A 690 -28.18 -0.09 17.45
CA LYS A 690 -28.00 0.32 16.05
C LYS A 690 -28.88 1.48 15.58
N ASN A 691 -30.05 1.65 16.17
CA ASN A 691 -30.97 2.71 15.75
C ASN A 691 -30.43 4.11 16.05
N GLN A 692 -29.48 4.24 16.97
CA GLN A 692 -28.93 5.53 17.40
C GLN A 692 -27.50 5.74 16.90
N GLN A 693 -26.70 4.68 16.87
CA GLN A 693 -25.28 4.77 16.54
C GLN A 693 -24.78 3.50 15.84
N THR A 694 -23.73 3.65 15.06
CA THR A 694 -23.06 2.60 14.28
C THR A 694 -21.60 2.50 14.69
N ILE A 695 -21.16 1.27 15.01
CA ILE A 695 -19.74 1.04 15.34
C ILE A 695 -18.92 1.23 14.07
N ARG A 696 -17.91 2.11 14.12
CA ARG A 696 -16.99 2.36 13.01
C ARG A 696 -15.65 1.70 13.22
N GLN A 697 -15.10 1.78 14.44
CA GLN A 697 -13.75 1.32 14.73
C GLN A 697 -13.69 0.61 16.08
N VAL A 698 -12.89 -0.46 16.17
CA VAL A 698 -12.51 -1.13 17.42
C VAL A 698 -10.99 -1.18 17.48
N VAL A 699 -10.40 -0.47 18.44
CA VAL A 699 -8.94 -0.31 18.57
C VAL A 699 -8.46 -0.93 19.89
N GLY A 700 -7.67 -1.99 19.76
CA GLY A 700 -6.91 -2.57 20.88
C GLY A 700 -5.52 -1.96 21.00
N LYS A 701 -4.83 -2.29 22.09
CA LYS A 701 -3.40 -1.98 22.25
C LYS A 701 -2.56 -2.89 21.36
N ARG A 702 -1.35 -2.45 21.00
CA ARG A 702 -0.43 -3.27 20.22
C ARG A 702 0.18 -4.36 21.10
N ALA A 703 0.21 -5.59 20.61
CA ALA A 703 0.78 -6.72 21.34
C ALA A 703 2.30 -6.62 21.56
N ILE A 704 3.00 -5.89 20.69
CA ILE A 704 4.46 -5.65 20.76
C ILE A 704 4.84 -4.49 21.69
N GLU A 705 3.87 -3.77 22.24
CA GLU A 705 4.13 -2.60 23.06
C GLU A 705 4.55 -2.99 24.48
N HIS A 706 5.67 -2.43 24.94
CA HIS A 706 6.13 -2.53 26.32
C HIS A 706 6.01 -1.19 27.05
N VAL A 707 5.69 -1.24 28.34
CA VAL A 707 5.55 -0.05 29.20
C VAL A 707 6.63 -0.11 30.28
N HIS A 708 7.65 0.74 30.15
CA HIS A 708 8.76 0.77 31.10
C HIS A 708 8.33 1.31 32.48
N SER A 709 7.68 2.48 32.52
CA SER A 709 7.24 3.11 33.78
C SER A 709 5.76 2.89 34.06
N GLN A 710 5.47 2.22 35.18
CA GLN A 710 4.11 1.91 35.67
C GLN A 710 3.41 3.13 36.30
N GLY A 711 4.17 4.13 36.72
CA GLY A 711 3.64 5.37 37.32
C GLY A 711 4.34 6.60 36.78
N ARG A 712 3.77 7.77 37.06
CA ARG A 712 4.36 9.08 36.77
C ARG A 712 4.68 9.76 38.09
N VAL A 713 5.89 10.27 38.24
CA VAL A 713 6.30 11.03 39.42
C VAL A 713 5.73 12.45 39.33
N LEU A 714 5.09 12.91 40.41
CA LEU A 714 4.53 14.24 40.57
C LEU A 714 5.53 15.19 41.24
N GLY A 715 5.26 16.51 41.19
CA GLY A 715 6.15 17.53 41.77
C GLY A 715 6.39 17.36 43.27
N ASP A 716 5.37 16.87 43.99
CA ASP A 716 5.43 16.53 45.41
C ASP A 716 6.20 15.22 45.72
N ARG A 717 6.87 14.64 44.72
CA ARG A 717 7.56 13.34 44.76
C ARG A 717 6.64 12.14 44.97
N SER A 718 5.32 12.33 44.97
CA SER A 718 4.38 11.23 44.97
C SER A 718 4.29 10.58 43.58
N VAL A 719 3.77 9.37 43.51
CA VAL A 719 3.62 8.63 42.26
C VAL A 719 2.15 8.51 41.91
N LEU A 720 1.82 8.84 40.67
CA LEU A 720 0.51 8.61 40.08
C LEU A 720 0.57 7.37 39.18
N TYR A 721 -0.03 6.27 39.63
CA TYR A 721 0.00 4.99 38.93
C TYR A 721 -0.91 4.99 37.70
N LYS A 722 -0.39 4.51 36.57
CA LYS A 722 -1.10 4.41 35.30
C LYS A 722 -2.08 3.24 35.34
N TYR A 723 -3.25 3.41 34.74
CA TYR A 723 -4.20 2.31 34.55
C TYR A 723 -3.84 1.51 33.29
N LEU A 724 -3.22 0.35 33.49
CA LEU A 724 -2.59 -0.44 32.42
C LEU A 724 -3.31 -1.76 32.14
N ASN A 725 -4.60 -1.68 31.79
CA ASN A 725 -5.36 -2.86 31.37
C ASN A 725 -4.92 -3.33 29.96
N PRO A 726 -4.32 -4.52 29.78
CA PRO A 726 -3.86 -5.01 28.46
C PRO A 726 -5.02 -5.39 27.54
N ASN A 727 -6.20 -5.71 28.10
CA ASN A 727 -7.37 -6.17 27.38
C ASN A 727 -8.37 -5.05 27.05
N LEU A 728 -7.97 -3.79 27.23
CA LEU A 728 -8.85 -2.64 27.03
C LEU A 728 -9.03 -2.34 25.52
N LEU A 729 -10.29 -2.25 25.10
CA LEU A 729 -10.69 -1.94 23.73
C LEU A 729 -11.32 -0.54 23.69
N ALA A 730 -10.89 0.28 22.75
CA ALA A 730 -11.54 1.55 22.43
C ALA A 730 -12.49 1.36 21.25
N VAL A 731 -13.79 1.48 21.50
CA VAL A 731 -14.85 1.32 20.50
C VAL A 731 -15.40 2.70 20.14
N VAL A 732 -15.36 3.04 18.86
CA VAL A 732 -15.89 4.30 18.32
C VAL A 732 -17.21 4.02 17.62
N ALA A 733 -18.27 4.71 18.05
CA ALA A 733 -19.59 4.62 17.46
C ALA A 733 -20.10 6.00 17.02
N GLU A 734 -20.51 6.14 15.76
CA GLU A 734 -21.04 7.37 15.18
C GLU A 734 -22.57 7.30 15.06
N GLY A 735 -23.25 8.38 15.42
CA GLY A 735 -24.70 8.48 15.35
C GLY A 735 -25.17 9.85 14.85
N GLU A 736 -26.45 9.92 14.49
CA GLU A 736 -27.10 11.17 14.09
C GLU A 736 -28.24 11.46 15.07
N GLU A 737 -28.31 12.69 15.59
CA GLU A 737 -29.45 13.09 16.42
C GLU A 737 -30.74 13.06 15.56
N PRO A 738 -31.88 12.63 16.12
CA PRO A 738 -33.14 12.57 15.39
C PRO A 738 -33.49 13.95 14.81
N PRO A 739 -34.04 14.00 13.58
CA PRO A 739 -34.17 15.23 12.82
C PRO A 739 -35.10 16.22 13.53
N SER A 740 -34.50 17.27 14.12
CA SER A 740 -35.21 18.52 14.35
C SER A 740 -35.29 19.26 13.00
N PRO A 741 -36.42 19.89 12.64
CA PRO A 741 -36.55 20.55 11.34
C PRO A 741 -35.44 21.61 11.16
N GLY A 742 -34.54 21.35 10.21
CA GLY A 742 -33.52 22.29 9.74
C GLY A 742 -32.05 22.03 10.13
N ASN A 743 -31.70 21.00 10.91
CA ASN A 743 -30.28 20.64 11.13
C ASN A 743 -30.11 19.18 11.60
N HIS A 744 -29.50 18.34 10.74
CA HIS A 744 -28.94 17.05 11.15
C HIS A 744 -27.65 17.35 11.92
N LYS A 745 -27.54 16.87 13.15
CA LYS A 745 -26.35 17.08 13.99
C LYS A 745 -25.72 15.72 14.27
N GLY A 746 -24.50 15.52 13.77
CA GLY A 746 -23.74 14.31 14.05
C GLY A 746 -23.27 14.29 15.50
N PHE A 747 -23.17 13.10 16.09
CA PHE A 747 -22.45 12.89 17.33
C PHE A 747 -21.64 11.60 17.23
N PHE A 748 -20.64 11.44 18.09
CA PHE A 748 -19.96 10.16 18.24
C PHE A 748 -19.68 9.87 19.70
N ASN A 749 -19.63 8.58 20.02
CA ASN A 749 -19.32 8.05 21.32
C ASN A 749 -18.05 7.21 21.26
N ILE A 750 -17.23 7.33 22.30
CA ILE A 750 -16.10 6.44 22.53
C ILE A 750 -16.38 5.65 23.80
N TYR A 751 -16.34 4.33 23.69
CA TYR A 751 -16.50 3.38 24.79
C TYR A 751 -15.18 2.67 25.03
N LEU A 752 -14.69 2.72 26.27
CA LEU A 752 -13.55 1.91 26.72
C LEU A 752 -14.10 0.67 27.40
N ILE A 753 -13.98 -0.48 26.74
CA ILE A 753 -14.57 -1.76 27.15
C ILE A 753 -13.46 -2.76 27.46
N ASP A 754 -13.56 -3.45 28.59
CA ASP A 754 -12.68 -4.59 28.87
C ASP A 754 -13.07 -5.80 28.00
N GLY A 755 -12.15 -6.27 27.16
CA GLY A 755 -12.38 -7.39 26.25
C GLY A 755 -12.60 -8.76 26.93
N VAL A 756 -12.31 -8.89 28.22
CA VAL A 756 -12.51 -10.12 29.00
C VAL A 756 -13.87 -10.14 29.69
N THR A 757 -14.25 -9.05 30.36
CA THR A 757 -15.48 -8.99 31.17
C THR A 757 -16.65 -8.28 30.50
N GLY A 758 -16.41 -7.49 29.45
CA GLY A 758 -17.41 -6.63 28.83
C GLY A 758 -17.73 -5.36 29.64
N HIS A 759 -17.01 -5.12 30.74
CA HIS A 759 -17.22 -3.95 31.58
C HIS A 759 -16.83 -2.67 30.84
N ILE A 760 -17.75 -1.70 30.79
CA ILE A 760 -17.49 -0.37 30.23
C ILE A 760 -16.77 0.45 31.28
N VAL A 761 -15.44 0.53 31.18
CA VAL A 761 -14.56 1.26 32.10
C VAL A 761 -14.88 2.75 32.08
N PHE A 762 -15.07 3.30 30.88
CA PHE A 762 -15.36 4.72 30.67
C PHE A 762 -16.07 4.93 29.33
N HIS A 763 -16.87 5.99 29.23
CA HIS A 763 -17.44 6.42 27.96
C HIS A 763 -17.49 7.95 27.85
N VAL A 764 -17.40 8.47 26.64
CA VAL A 764 -17.52 9.90 26.35
C VAL A 764 -18.35 10.15 25.09
N ASN A 765 -19.19 11.17 25.14
CA ASN A 765 -20.05 11.62 24.04
C ASN A 765 -19.60 12.99 23.53
N HIS A 766 -19.35 13.09 22.23
CA HIS A 766 -19.07 14.33 21.51
C HIS A 766 -20.24 14.71 20.62
N LYS A 767 -20.94 15.78 21.00
CA LYS A 767 -22.07 16.33 20.24
C LYS A 767 -21.61 17.29 19.15
N ARG A 768 -22.33 17.33 18.03
CA ARG A 768 -22.03 18.19 16.87
C ARG A 768 -20.61 17.94 16.34
N ALA A 769 -20.30 16.68 16.15
CA ALA A 769 -19.02 16.22 15.66
C ALA A 769 -19.21 15.15 14.60
N LYS A 770 -18.29 15.12 13.63
CA LYS A 770 -18.34 14.25 12.47
C LYS A 770 -16.98 13.60 12.22
N GLY A 771 -17.02 12.38 11.67
CA GLY A 771 -15.83 11.67 11.21
C GLY A 771 -15.24 12.23 9.90
N PRO A 772 -14.14 11.64 9.41
CA PRO A 772 -13.52 10.40 9.89
C PRO A 772 -12.85 10.57 11.26
N ILE A 773 -13.05 9.58 12.14
CA ILE A 773 -12.46 9.56 13.48
C ILE A 773 -11.25 8.64 13.45
N ASN A 774 -10.07 9.21 13.68
CA ASN A 774 -8.84 8.44 13.76
C ASN A 774 -8.41 8.32 15.20
N THR A 775 -8.20 7.10 15.67
CA THR A 775 -7.95 6.77 17.09
C THR A 775 -6.65 6.01 17.26
N VAL A 776 -5.83 6.44 18.23
CA VAL A 776 -4.57 5.78 18.63
C VAL A 776 -4.67 5.45 20.12
N HIS A 777 -4.55 4.16 20.45
CA HIS A 777 -4.56 3.63 21.81
C HIS A 777 -3.18 3.08 22.16
N SER A 778 -2.55 3.60 23.22
CA SER A 778 -1.21 3.20 23.67
C SER A 778 -1.09 3.38 25.18
N GLU A 779 -0.33 2.51 25.85
CA GLU A 779 -0.12 2.50 27.30
C GLU A 779 -1.40 2.67 28.13
N ASN A 780 -1.61 3.86 28.69
CA ASN A 780 -2.75 4.25 29.52
C ASN A 780 -3.54 5.41 28.91
N TRP A 781 -3.30 5.73 27.64
CA TRP A 781 -3.84 6.91 26.98
C TRP A 781 -4.47 6.61 25.62
N LEU A 782 -5.43 7.45 25.27
CA LEU A 782 -6.15 7.42 24.00
C LEU A 782 -6.09 8.80 23.37
N VAL A 783 -5.63 8.90 22.13
CA VAL A 783 -5.70 10.13 21.34
C VAL A 783 -6.59 9.89 20.13
N TYR A 784 -7.53 10.79 19.86
CA TYR A 784 -8.32 10.74 18.64
C TYR A 784 -8.56 12.11 18.04
N SER A 785 -8.71 12.12 16.72
CA SER A 785 -9.02 13.29 15.91
C SER A 785 -10.45 13.22 15.41
N TYR A 786 -11.14 14.35 15.38
CA TYR A 786 -12.49 14.47 14.81
C TYR A 786 -12.72 15.87 14.26
N PHE A 787 -13.80 16.05 13.49
CA PHE A 787 -14.23 17.36 13.00
C PHE A 787 -15.38 17.89 13.86
N SER A 788 -15.19 19.05 14.48
CA SER A 788 -16.23 19.73 15.26
C SER A 788 -17.13 20.53 14.32
N GLU A 789 -18.38 20.12 14.14
CA GLU A 789 -19.35 20.85 13.31
C GLU A 789 -19.76 22.18 13.96
N LYS A 790 -19.74 22.24 15.30
CA LYS A 790 -20.05 23.46 16.06
C LYS A 790 -19.06 24.58 15.76
N HIS A 791 -17.77 24.24 15.70
CA HIS A 791 -16.68 25.21 15.52
C HIS A 791 -16.05 25.17 14.12
N ARG A 792 -16.50 24.26 13.26
CA ARG A 792 -16.03 24.03 11.88
C ARG A 792 -14.50 23.87 11.78
N ARG A 793 -13.92 23.08 12.69
CA ARG A 793 -12.47 22.87 12.79
C ARG A 793 -12.15 21.44 13.22
N HIS A 794 -10.93 21.01 12.95
CA HIS A 794 -10.42 19.73 13.46
C HIS A 794 -9.97 19.89 14.91
N GLU A 795 -10.29 18.89 15.73
CA GLU A 795 -9.90 18.85 17.13
C GLU A 795 -9.23 17.50 17.44
N LEU A 796 -8.15 17.56 18.22
CA LEU A 796 -7.46 16.41 18.80
C LEU A 796 -7.85 16.33 20.27
N ALA A 797 -8.40 15.22 20.71
CA ALA A 797 -8.69 14.98 22.11
C ALA A 797 -7.81 13.86 22.66
N VAL A 798 -7.36 14.03 23.89
CA VAL A 798 -6.57 13.06 24.65
C VAL A 798 -7.33 12.63 25.89
N LEU A 799 -7.24 11.35 26.22
CA LEU A 799 -7.61 10.80 27.51
C LEU A 799 -6.40 10.08 28.10
N GLU A 800 -6.19 10.26 29.40
CA GLU A 800 -5.24 9.48 30.18
C GLU A 800 -5.95 8.86 31.37
N MET A 801 -5.63 7.61 31.66
CA MET A 801 -6.25 6.82 32.72
C MET A 801 -5.23 6.52 33.82
N TYR A 802 -5.61 6.77 35.06
CA TYR A 802 -4.79 6.55 36.25
C TYR A 802 -5.54 5.75 37.31
N GLU A 803 -4.86 4.85 38.02
CA GLU A 803 -5.43 4.14 39.18
C GLU A 803 -5.54 5.07 40.39
N GLY A 804 -4.55 5.95 40.58
CA GLY A 804 -4.45 6.84 41.73
C GLY A 804 -3.04 6.86 42.32
N LYS A 805 -2.93 7.22 43.60
CA LYS A 805 -1.65 7.26 44.34
C LYS A 805 -1.21 5.90 44.87
N GLU A 806 -2.12 4.95 44.97
CA GLU A 806 -1.86 3.58 45.40
C GLU A 806 -2.14 2.61 44.25
N GLN A 807 -1.32 1.58 44.14
CA GLN A 807 -1.48 0.53 43.15
C GLN A 807 -2.25 -0.64 43.77
N SER A 808 -3.29 -1.09 43.08
CA SER A 808 -4.14 -2.20 43.56
C SER A 808 -3.39 -3.54 43.61
N ASN A 809 -2.65 -3.88 42.56
CA ASN A 809 -1.77 -5.05 42.50
C ASN A 809 -0.53 -4.73 41.66
N SER A 810 0.66 -4.89 42.25
CA SER A 810 1.94 -4.62 41.59
C SER A 810 2.50 -5.80 40.79
N THR A 811 2.00 -7.01 41.03
CA THR A 811 2.57 -8.24 40.44
C THR A 811 1.89 -8.65 39.15
N ALA A 812 0.56 -8.54 39.08
CA ALA A 812 -0.22 -9.00 37.95
C ALA A 812 -1.50 -8.18 37.79
N PHE A 813 -1.89 -7.97 36.53
CA PHE A 813 -3.20 -7.41 36.18
C PHE A 813 -4.15 -8.54 35.79
N SER A 814 -5.36 -8.53 36.35
CA SER A 814 -6.43 -9.47 35.98
C SER A 814 -7.72 -8.70 35.77
N SER A 815 -8.29 -8.79 34.57
CA SER A 815 -9.59 -8.17 34.24
C SER A 815 -10.75 -8.71 35.10
N LEU A 816 -10.61 -9.91 35.68
CA LEU A 816 -11.62 -10.52 36.56
C LEU A 816 -11.58 -9.97 37.99
N SER A 817 -10.46 -9.35 38.37
CA SER A 817 -10.29 -8.65 39.64
C SER A 817 -9.73 -7.25 39.33
N PRO A 818 -10.53 -6.40 38.67
CA PRO A 818 -10.03 -5.14 38.13
C PRO A 818 -9.64 -4.18 39.27
N PRO A 819 -8.73 -3.23 39.01
CA PRO A 819 -8.50 -2.10 39.90
C PRO A 819 -9.79 -1.31 40.11
N PRO A 820 -9.85 -0.41 41.12
CA PRO A 820 -10.91 0.58 41.21
C PRO A 820 -11.04 1.37 39.89
N GLN A 821 -12.22 1.93 39.66
CA GLN A 821 -12.50 2.66 38.43
C GLN A 821 -11.46 3.78 38.23
N PRO A 822 -10.80 3.87 37.05
CA PRO A 822 -9.69 4.78 36.87
C PRO A 822 -10.13 6.24 36.87
N LEU A 823 -9.25 7.10 37.37
CA LEU A 823 -9.30 8.54 37.16
C LEU A 823 -8.99 8.83 35.68
N VAL A 824 -10.00 9.26 34.94
CA VAL A 824 -9.86 9.61 33.52
C VAL A 824 -9.71 11.12 33.36
N LEU A 825 -8.50 11.56 33.02
CA LEU A 825 -8.20 12.94 32.68
C LEU A 825 -8.38 13.13 31.18
N ARG A 826 -8.96 14.25 30.76
CA ARG A 826 -9.24 14.53 29.35
C ARG A 826 -9.05 15.99 29.00
N GLN A 827 -8.54 16.24 27.80
CA GLN A 827 -8.38 17.58 27.26
C GLN A 827 -8.48 17.55 25.73
N SER A 828 -8.96 18.64 25.15
CA SER A 828 -9.07 18.82 23.70
C SER A 828 -8.20 19.97 23.22
N TYR A 829 -7.67 19.83 22.02
CA TYR A 829 -6.81 20.77 21.33
C TYR A 829 -7.34 21.01 19.92
N ILE A 830 -7.08 22.20 19.39
CA ILE A 830 -7.42 22.62 18.04
C ILE A 830 -6.26 22.20 17.14
N PHE A 831 -6.60 21.58 16.01
CA PHE A 831 -5.64 21.18 15.00
C PHE A 831 -6.01 21.82 13.66
N SER A 832 -5.03 22.41 12.98
CA SER A 832 -5.26 23.30 11.84
C SER A 832 -5.44 22.58 10.50
N SER A 833 -5.15 21.28 10.43
CA SER A 833 -5.13 20.52 9.17
C SER A 833 -5.90 19.19 9.27
N PRO A 834 -6.63 18.77 8.23
CA PRO A 834 -7.14 17.41 8.17
C PRO A 834 -6.00 16.40 8.02
N LEU A 835 -6.24 15.20 8.54
CA LEU A 835 -5.29 14.09 8.48
C LEU A 835 -5.88 12.86 7.78
N TYR A 836 -5.01 12.00 7.26
CA TYR A 836 -5.35 10.70 6.69
C TYR A 836 -5.35 9.61 7.76
N SER A 837 -4.26 9.49 8.52
CA SER A 837 -4.04 8.44 9.51
C SER A 837 -3.13 8.92 10.63
N MET A 838 -3.17 8.23 11.77
CA MET A 838 -2.32 8.49 12.94
C MET A 838 -1.78 7.18 13.52
N SER A 839 -0.57 7.22 14.04
CA SER A 839 0.11 6.08 14.67
C SER A 839 1.04 6.58 15.78
N THR A 840 1.45 5.70 16.70
CA THR A 840 2.44 6.03 17.74
C THR A 840 3.76 5.34 17.44
N THR A 841 4.88 5.97 17.80
CA THR A 841 6.20 5.32 17.79
C THR A 841 6.24 4.17 18.80
N VAL A 842 6.99 3.11 18.45
CA VAL A 842 7.19 1.92 19.28
C VAL A 842 8.67 1.56 19.28
N THR A 843 9.19 1.19 20.45
CA THR A 843 10.55 0.71 20.70
C THR A 843 10.49 -0.56 21.54
N GLU A 844 11.59 -1.32 21.60
CA GLU A 844 11.60 -2.64 22.24
C GLU A 844 11.26 -2.57 23.73
N LYS A 845 11.78 -1.58 24.47
CA LYS A 845 11.58 -1.46 25.92
C LYS A 845 10.57 -0.38 26.31
N GLY A 846 10.20 0.52 25.40
CA GLY A 846 9.30 1.63 25.68
C GLY A 846 9.88 2.64 26.69
N LEU A 847 11.19 2.89 26.62
CA LEU A 847 11.93 3.86 27.43
C LEU A 847 11.90 5.27 26.82
N THR A 848 12.11 5.37 25.51
CA THR A 848 12.11 6.66 24.81
C THR A 848 10.73 7.32 24.87
N ASN A 849 10.69 8.65 24.79
CA ASN A 849 9.42 9.39 24.69
C ASN A 849 8.61 8.94 23.48
N LYS A 850 7.28 8.94 23.61
CA LYS A 850 6.39 8.60 22.50
C LYS A 850 6.06 9.82 21.66
N ASN A 851 6.18 9.67 20.34
CA ASN A 851 5.66 10.63 19.38
C ASN A 851 4.47 10.02 18.64
N ILE A 852 3.51 10.87 18.32
CA ILE A 852 2.37 10.54 17.46
C ILE A 852 2.72 11.02 16.07
N ILE A 853 2.74 10.07 15.14
CA ILE A 853 3.03 10.30 13.73
C ILE A 853 1.69 10.54 13.03
N ILE A 854 1.55 11.70 12.40
CA ILE A 854 0.31 12.16 11.77
C ILE A 854 0.57 12.36 10.28
N ALA A 855 -0.15 11.63 9.43
CA ALA A 855 -0.15 11.86 7.98
C ALA A 855 -1.17 12.94 7.63
N LEU A 856 -0.72 14.11 7.18
CA LEU A 856 -1.56 15.26 6.86
C LEU A 856 -2.08 15.17 5.42
N LYS A 857 -3.28 15.70 5.14
CA LYS A 857 -3.87 15.58 3.79
C LYS A 857 -3.12 16.35 2.70
N PHE A 858 -2.36 17.38 3.05
CA PHE A 858 -1.47 18.08 2.11
C PHE A 858 -0.17 17.31 1.82
N GLY A 859 0.04 16.16 2.47
CA GLY A 859 1.11 15.22 2.18
C GLY A 859 2.33 15.30 3.08
N GLY A 860 2.31 16.11 4.15
CA GLY A 860 3.34 16.12 5.19
C GLY A 860 3.15 15.02 6.23
N LEU A 861 4.23 14.41 6.69
CA LEU A 861 4.26 13.43 7.79
C LEU A 861 4.79 14.10 9.06
N LEU A 862 3.91 14.49 9.97
CA LEU A 862 4.23 15.25 11.18
C LEU A 862 4.59 14.32 12.35
N SER A 863 5.70 14.59 13.02
CA SER A 863 6.07 13.96 14.29
C SER A 863 5.66 14.86 15.46
N LEU A 864 4.58 14.51 16.15
CA LEU A 864 4.05 15.29 17.28
C LEU A 864 4.40 14.63 18.62
N PRO A 865 5.20 15.27 19.50
CA PRO A 865 5.49 14.74 20.83
C PRO A 865 4.23 14.56 21.68
N LYS A 866 4.04 13.36 22.28
CA LYS A 866 2.89 13.08 23.16
C LYS A 866 2.84 14.01 24.38
N ALA A 867 3.99 14.55 24.82
CA ALA A 867 4.08 15.50 25.93
C ALA A 867 3.31 16.81 25.68
N LEU A 868 3.08 17.20 24.41
CA LEU A 868 2.25 18.35 24.07
C LEU A 868 0.75 18.06 24.26
N LEU A 869 0.35 16.79 24.17
CA LEU A 869 -1.01 16.31 24.36
C LEU A 869 -1.18 15.72 25.76
N ASP A 870 -0.95 16.51 26.81
CA ASP A 870 -1.08 16.09 28.21
C ASP A 870 -2.33 16.74 28.84
N PRO A 871 -3.34 15.98 29.31
CA PRO A 871 -4.56 16.55 29.86
C PRO A 871 -4.35 17.30 31.18
N ARG A 872 -3.18 17.17 31.81
CA ARG A 872 -2.81 17.86 33.06
C ARG A 872 -2.23 19.25 32.82
N ARG A 873 -2.13 19.71 31.56
CA ARG A 873 -1.65 21.06 31.23
C ARG A 873 -2.58 22.10 31.85
N PRO A 874 -2.08 22.96 32.76
CA PRO A 874 -2.94 23.90 33.47
C PRO A 874 -3.45 25.00 32.55
N ALA A 875 -4.73 25.33 32.65
CA ALA A 875 -5.30 26.51 32.03
C ALA A 875 -4.82 27.79 32.76
N MET A 876 -4.94 28.94 32.10
CA MET A 876 -4.51 30.26 32.63
C MET A 876 -5.03 30.50 34.07
N PRO A 877 -4.25 31.21 34.92
CA PRO A 877 -4.36 31.03 36.36
C PRO A 877 -5.58 31.67 37.05
N SER A 878 -6.26 30.89 37.90
CA SER A 878 -7.03 31.32 39.08
C SER A 878 -6.16 31.29 40.36
N GLN A 879 -6.58 31.86 41.50
CA GLN A 879 -5.74 31.89 42.72
C GLN A 879 -5.29 30.50 43.23
N GLU A 880 -6.16 29.49 43.23
CA GLU A 880 -5.80 28.09 43.56
C GLU A 880 -4.85 27.47 42.53
N SER A 881 -4.98 27.87 41.27
CA SER A 881 -4.08 27.38 40.23
C SER A 881 -2.65 27.86 40.42
N ILE A 882 -2.37 28.92 41.20
CA ILE A 882 -1.00 29.44 41.36
C ILE A 882 -0.12 28.42 42.11
N PHE A 883 -0.63 27.79 43.18
CA PHE A 883 0.09 26.74 43.90
C PHE A 883 0.24 25.46 43.06
N ASN A 884 -0.84 25.03 42.40
CA ASN A 884 -0.78 23.89 41.48
C ASN A 884 0.10 24.16 40.25
N ASN A 885 0.21 25.41 39.81
CA ASN A 885 1.12 25.84 38.74
C ASN A 885 2.57 25.78 39.22
N LEU A 886 2.88 26.07 40.49
CA LEU A 886 4.23 25.89 41.03
C LEU A 886 4.64 24.41 41.00
N LEU A 887 3.77 23.51 41.46
CA LEU A 887 4.01 22.06 41.41
C LEU A 887 4.09 21.53 39.95
N SER A 888 3.22 22.03 39.07
CA SER A 888 3.24 21.67 37.64
C SER A 888 4.52 22.16 36.94
N ARG A 889 5.10 23.26 37.41
CA ARG A 889 6.40 23.78 36.92
C ARG A 889 7.56 22.93 37.38
N GLU A 890 7.52 22.35 38.59
CA GLU A 890 8.51 21.37 39.03
C GLU A 890 8.46 20.08 38.20
N GLU A 891 7.27 19.66 37.77
CA GLU A 891 7.08 18.53 36.83
C GLU A 891 7.50 18.86 35.38
N GLY A 892 7.74 20.13 35.05
CA GLY A 892 8.02 20.57 33.68
C GLY A 892 6.81 20.54 32.74
N VAL A 893 5.58 20.60 33.28
CA VAL A 893 4.34 20.59 32.46
C VAL A 893 4.14 21.94 31.79
N ILE A 894 4.00 21.91 30.46
CA ILE A 894 3.79 23.11 29.63
C ILE A 894 2.37 23.65 29.88
N PRO A 895 2.15 24.97 30.04
CA PRO A 895 0.81 25.54 30.22
C PRO A 895 -0.10 25.20 29.03
N TYR A 896 -1.40 25.08 29.25
CA TYR A 896 -2.35 24.72 28.19
C TYR A 896 -2.40 25.80 27.10
N ILE A 897 -2.08 25.40 25.88
CA ILE A 897 -2.25 26.19 24.67
C ILE A 897 -3.22 25.38 23.81
N PRO A 898 -4.43 25.92 23.51
CA PRO A 898 -5.47 25.15 22.83
C PRO A 898 -5.08 24.82 21.39
N GLU A 899 -4.37 25.70 20.70
CA GLU A 899 -3.92 25.47 19.33
C GLU A 899 -2.55 24.78 19.30
N ILE A 900 -2.44 23.70 18.53
CA ILE A 900 -1.18 23.02 18.30
C ILE A 900 -0.60 23.52 16.98
N PRO A 901 0.49 24.32 17.00
CA PRO A 901 1.12 24.79 15.78
C PRO A 901 1.76 23.62 15.02
N ILE A 902 1.65 23.66 13.69
CA ILE A 902 2.37 22.74 12.80
C ILE A 902 3.69 23.40 12.44
N HIS A 903 4.77 22.86 12.98
CA HIS A 903 6.13 23.29 12.69
C HIS A 903 6.67 22.52 11.47
N ASN A 904 7.22 23.22 10.49
CA ASN A 904 7.76 22.59 9.29
C ASN A 904 8.99 21.73 9.62
N GLU A 905 9.74 22.06 10.68
CA GLU A 905 10.88 21.29 11.16
C GLU A 905 10.46 19.92 11.72
N ALA A 906 9.19 19.75 12.10
CA ALA A 906 8.66 18.50 12.61
C ALA A 906 8.09 17.59 11.49
N ILE A 907 8.13 18.04 10.23
CA ILE A 907 7.69 17.28 9.06
C ILE A 907 8.84 16.38 8.58
N LEU A 908 8.67 15.07 8.76
CA LEU A 908 9.70 14.06 8.52
C LEU A 908 10.07 13.89 7.04
N ASN A 909 9.11 14.09 6.15
CA ASN A 909 9.27 13.82 4.72
C ASN A 909 9.62 15.06 3.88
N TYR A 910 9.93 16.20 4.51
CA TYR A 910 10.43 17.41 3.83
C TYR A 910 9.70 17.74 2.51
N ASN A 911 10.32 17.50 1.34
CA ASN A 911 9.79 17.76 0.00
C ASN A 911 9.10 16.53 -0.65
N LYS A 912 9.18 15.35 -0.02
CA LYS A 912 8.62 14.07 -0.47
C LYS A 912 7.15 13.92 -0.06
N THR A 913 6.27 14.75 -0.63
CA THR A 913 4.82 14.74 -0.34
C THR A 913 4.17 13.38 -0.58
N LEU A 914 3.28 12.94 0.32
CA LEU A 914 2.58 11.66 0.26
C LEU A 914 1.09 11.84 0.00
N TYR A 915 0.55 11.15 -1.01
CA TYR A 915 -0.87 11.20 -1.33
C TYR A 915 -1.59 9.94 -0.83
N ARG A 916 -2.85 10.11 -0.39
CA ARG A 916 -3.77 9.02 0.02
C ARG A 916 -3.10 7.96 0.89
N VAL A 917 -2.66 8.38 2.07
CA VAL A 917 -2.06 7.48 3.05
C VAL A 917 -3.17 6.62 3.66
N ASP A 918 -3.08 5.31 3.48
CA ASP A 918 -4.04 4.35 4.05
C ASP A 918 -3.63 4.00 5.50
N GLY A 919 -2.32 3.96 5.81
CA GLY A 919 -1.84 3.65 7.16
C GLY A 919 -0.37 3.98 7.41
N ILE A 920 0.00 3.96 8.69
CA ILE A 920 1.39 4.17 9.16
C ILE A 920 1.76 2.99 10.06
N TYR A 921 2.69 2.18 9.60
CA TYR A 921 3.31 1.14 10.41
C TYR A 921 4.55 1.70 11.12
N THR A 922 4.72 1.31 12.38
CA THR A 922 5.91 1.68 13.17
C THR A 922 6.47 0.42 13.80
N GLY A 923 7.74 0.12 13.54
CA GLY A 923 8.44 -1.02 14.09
C GLY A 923 9.58 -0.60 15.03
N PRO A 924 9.89 -1.39 16.07
CA PRO A 924 11.07 -1.15 16.88
C PRO A 924 12.35 -1.42 16.07
N ALA A 925 13.37 -0.58 16.24
CA ALA A 925 14.74 -0.91 15.87
C ALA A 925 15.43 -1.66 17.02
N GLY A 926 16.64 -2.19 16.80
CA GLY A 926 17.45 -2.74 17.91
C GLY A 926 17.99 -1.66 18.85
N LEU A 927 17.99 -0.39 18.41
CA LEU A 927 18.26 0.77 19.25
C LEU A 927 16.99 1.28 19.92
N GLU A 928 17.07 1.55 21.22
CA GLU A 928 15.94 2.03 22.00
C GLU A 928 15.61 3.50 21.71
N SER A 929 16.57 4.27 21.19
CA SER A 929 16.32 5.64 20.76
C SER A 929 15.54 5.76 19.46
N THR A 930 15.49 4.70 18.64
CA THR A 930 15.08 4.75 17.24
C THR A 930 13.84 3.90 16.97
N SER A 931 12.89 4.45 16.21
CA SER A 931 11.70 3.76 15.72
C SER A 931 11.66 3.83 14.19
N LEU A 932 11.41 2.69 13.54
CA LEU A 932 11.29 2.61 12.09
C LEU A 932 9.86 2.97 11.68
N ILE A 933 9.69 3.84 10.70
CA ILE A 933 8.39 4.28 10.20
C ILE A 933 8.25 3.89 8.74
N PHE A 934 7.16 3.20 8.44
CA PHE A 934 6.74 2.91 7.08
C PHE A 934 5.31 3.40 6.85
N THR A 935 5.18 4.37 5.97
CA THR A 935 3.89 4.93 5.58
C THR A 935 3.48 4.32 4.25
N TYR A 936 2.24 3.83 4.16
CA TYR A 936 1.73 3.17 2.97
C TYR A 936 0.34 3.69 2.59
N GLY A 937 0.02 3.57 1.30
CA GLY A 937 -1.20 4.08 0.69
C GLY A 937 -1.05 4.07 -0.83
N LEU A 938 -1.37 5.18 -1.50
CA LEU A 938 -0.96 5.36 -2.89
C LEU A 938 0.57 5.47 -3.04
N ASP A 939 1.22 6.14 -2.09
CA ASP A 939 2.68 6.27 -2.04
C ASP A 939 3.26 5.47 -0.89
N LEU A 940 4.50 5.01 -1.07
CA LEU A 940 5.27 4.38 0.00
C LEU A 940 6.38 5.32 0.46
N PHE A 941 6.59 5.39 1.77
CA PHE A 941 7.68 6.15 2.36
C PHE A 941 8.22 5.45 3.60
N PHE A 942 9.53 5.30 3.66
CA PHE A 942 10.22 4.75 4.80
C PHE A 942 11.17 5.78 5.39
N THR A 943 11.26 5.83 6.72
CA THR A 943 12.24 6.65 7.44
C THR A 943 12.45 6.11 8.86
N ARG A 944 13.40 6.72 9.59
CA ARG A 944 13.70 6.42 10.99
C ARG A 944 13.43 7.68 11.82
N VAL A 945 12.85 7.52 13.00
CA VAL A 945 12.56 8.63 13.91
C VAL A 945 13.18 8.37 15.26
N MET A 946 13.77 9.41 15.85
CA MET A 946 14.38 9.36 17.18
C MET A 946 13.69 10.35 18.13
N PRO A 947 12.59 9.95 18.82
CA PRO A 947 11.79 10.86 19.63
C PRO A 947 12.56 11.62 20.73
N SER A 948 13.58 10.98 21.30
CA SER A 948 14.41 11.54 22.37
C SER A 948 15.84 11.84 21.91
N LYS A 949 16.06 11.98 20.59
CA LYS A 949 17.38 11.96 19.93
C LYS A 949 18.12 10.62 20.17
N MET A 950 19.20 10.40 19.44
CA MET A 950 20.06 9.22 19.61
C MET A 950 20.88 9.36 20.90
N PHE A 951 20.47 8.69 21.98
CA PHE A 951 21.17 8.69 23.26
C PHE A 951 22.01 7.42 23.49
N ASP A 952 21.81 6.40 22.67
CA ASP A 952 22.44 5.07 22.74
C ASP A 952 23.52 4.85 21.66
N VAL A 953 23.74 5.84 20.80
CA VAL A 953 24.80 5.85 19.78
C VAL A 953 25.70 7.07 20.02
N LEU A 954 26.99 6.91 19.70
CA LEU A 954 27.92 8.04 19.68
C LEU A 954 27.45 9.07 18.65
N LYS A 955 27.68 10.35 18.92
CA LYS A 955 27.28 11.37 17.95
C LYS A 955 28.03 11.19 16.63
N GLU A 956 27.35 11.53 15.53
CA GLU A 956 27.96 11.50 14.20
C GLU A 956 29.07 12.56 14.03
N ASP A 957 28.93 13.71 14.70
CA ASP A 957 29.89 14.81 14.73
C ASP A 957 31.05 14.58 15.74
N PHE A 958 31.29 13.33 16.15
CA PHE A 958 32.33 13.01 17.12
C PHE A 958 33.73 13.20 16.55
N ASP A 959 34.53 14.08 17.17
CA ASP A 959 35.88 14.41 16.71
C ASP A 959 36.92 13.36 17.16
N TYR A 960 37.06 12.30 16.36
CA TYR A 960 38.06 11.26 16.55
C TYR A 960 39.49 11.80 16.47
N ALA A 961 39.75 12.81 15.63
CA ALA A 961 41.09 13.36 15.40
C ALA A 961 41.58 14.16 16.62
N LEU A 962 40.70 14.91 17.26
CA LEU A 962 41.00 15.64 18.48
C LEU A 962 41.43 14.68 19.61
N ILE A 963 40.66 13.63 19.87
CA ILE A 963 40.99 12.68 20.95
C ILE A 963 42.26 11.90 20.61
N GLY A 964 42.40 11.43 19.36
CA GLY A 964 43.60 10.73 18.90
C GLY A 964 44.86 11.58 19.01
N SER A 965 44.79 12.85 18.62
CA SER A 965 45.92 13.79 18.71
C SER A 965 46.30 14.12 20.15
N ILE A 966 45.32 14.39 21.02
CA ILE A 966 45.54 14.62 22.45
C ILE A 966 46.21 13.41 23.09
N LEU A 967 45.75 12.20 22.80
CA LEU A 967 46.30 10.96 23.36
C LEU A 967 47.76 10.75 22.91
N CYS A 968 48.06 10.96 21.62
CA CYS A 968 49.43 10.92 21.10
C CYS A 968 50.34 11.97 21.74
N ILE A 969 49.87 13.21 21.90
CA ILE A 969 50.61 14.28 22.57
C ILE A 969 50.87 13.91 24.04
N MET A 970 49.87 13.38 24.74
CA MET A 970 50.03 12.94 26.14
C MET A 970 51.04 11.81 26.30
N ILE A 971 51.04 10.81 25.41
CA ILE A 971 52.05 9.74 25.42
C ILE A 971 53.45 10.33 25.17
N LEU A 972 53.59 11.20 24.18
CA LEU A 972 54.88 11.81 23.83
C LEU A 972 55.41 12.69 24.97
N VAL A 973 54.56 13.53 25.56
CA VAL A 973 54.90 14.35 26.74
C VAL A 973 55.24 13.47 27.93
N SER A 974 54.50 12.40 28.19
CA SER A 974 54.81 11.46 29.27
C SER A 974 56.19 10.82 29.10
N PHE A 975 56.53 10.37 27.89
CA PHE A 975 57.83 9.76 27.62
C PHE A 975 58.99 10.78 27.76
N LEU A 976 58.79 11.99 27.24
CA LEU A 976 59.77 13.09 27.38
C LEU A 976 59.96 13.50 28.83
N THR A 977 58.87 13.70 29.58
CA THR A 977 58.91 14.10 30.99
C THR A 977 59.50 13.01 31.87
N GLN A 978 59.22 11.73 31.61
CA GLN A 978 59.85 10.60 32.29
C GLN A 978 61.37 10.62 32.09
N LYS A 979 61.85 10.82 30.85
CA LYS A 979 63.29 10.94 30.57
C LYS A 979 63.92 12.15 31.25
N LEU A 980 63.25 13.30 31.20
CA LEU A 980 63.72 14.53 31.85
C LEU A 980 63.78 14.39 33.38
N ALA A 981 62.77 13.77 33.98
CA ALA A 981 62.70 13.50 35.41
C ALA A 981 63.80 12.52 35.85
N ALA A 982 64.01 11.42 35.11
CA ALA A 982 65.09 10.47 35.37
C ALA A 982 66.47 11.14 35.30
N LYS A 983 66.72 11.99 34.29
CA LYS A 983 67.96 12.76 34.18
C LYS A 983 68.14 13.73 35.35
N ARG A 984 67.06 14.42 35.77
CA ARG A 984 67.10 15.35 36.91
C ARG A 984 67.34 14.62 38.23
N ALA A 985 66.69 13.48 38.46
CA ALA A 985 66.90 12.64 39.63
C ALA A 985 68.33 12.10 39.70
N LEU A 986 68.87 11.59 38.58
CA LEU A 986 70.28 11.18 38.48
C LEU A 986 71.23 12.33 38.82
N SER A 987 71.03 13.52 38.24
CA SER A 987 71.87 14.69 38.52
C SER A 987 71.82 15.16 39.99
N ARG A 988 70.69 14.93 40.68
CA ARG A 988 70.55 15.21 42.12
C ARG A 988 71.25 14.16 42.98
N ALA A 989 71.22 12.89 42.57
CA ALA A 989 71.89 11.81 43.30
C ALA A 989 73.42 11.84 43.15
N TRP A 990 73.92 12.48 42.08
CA TRP A 990 75.36 12.65 41.80
C TRP A 990 75.96 13.93 42.41
N LYS A 991 75.14 14.78 43.02
CA LYS A 991 75.58 15.89 43.89
C LYS A 991 75.52 15.42 45.32
#